data_AF-A0A1A2Z6E8-F1
#
_entry.id   AF-A0A1A2Z6E8-F1
#
_cell.length_a   1.000
_cell.length_b   1.000
_cell.length_c   1.000
_cell.angle_alpha   90.00
_cell.angle_beta   90.00
_cell.angle_gamma   90.00
#
_symmetry.space_group_name_H-M   'P 1'
#
loop_
_entity.id
_entity.type
_entity.pdbx_description
1 polymer ?
#
loop_
_entity_poly.entity_id
_entity_poly.type
_entity_poly.pdbx_seq_one_letter_code
_entity_poly.pdbx_strand_id
1 'polypeptide(L)'
;MGSFDSIEDLQAAFKSRVRQEVAALVGQMAAADAFDLIELMRLREVPISPVLGLEPDFEGSGAALEMIVLILTCRACRLAVDPNPVDAPHPHELIPALHDAAMRLLQLTTFYVMASARFSDEPLAALAAEYQANVVNVRTMQYPHLQDQQNAALLNSDRLRDVVETALGFSYEQFVQARDAIADLYSDRFMALRDETAAIVEEYGTPDAVPPDVGERFGEAMIQMMFLPGERAHFTTGDLTDRVDYDAEVLQRILNAFSIKFNERDPGDAVIAFLRGDNPFRTAGLVTDGQGNYVIAGNPIGVDALRYIVEEALKDGPRWNAYDKARTAFSEGLAIHEIETLLQTEAQYRGLRYFAPKEGVDTSDLGSGCTNLTKVAKETECDGLFIIDDLALCVEVKGRSVADQARRGDVRRLARELANIVGSAATQARRLEKLIEENGGIWLADRTWLDLDFVREVRSIAVCLDDIGPLAIAMDDLRRAGILNDDKLPWITSLHDLSVIAQVVDRPAEFLLYVRRRSDSGVAKLYRATDELDLFMLFLSDDHLYTEPDPDQVASDHPMTPKPTKAARRRFRRSQNPTRVLTHTNPLDAWMYQEDGSSPFPAEKPAFASNPFILKLVDGLTTRRPRGWLRVTADLLAASGESQANLERATKSVLNLTRRDHQSHTAMQAFAGLWGLPVIIVGSCPLGTPPAKAIENLSTYAKAKKYQLKSDRAVCISFDEAGEVCDVAYHNDRIVDDPEMEKLVERLQLQPPRQQSRPRPRKPRKSKPTQRRRNTRKRR
;
A
#
# COMPACT_ATOMS: atom_id res chain seq x y z
N MET A 1 -17.06 -14.84 26.30
CA MET A 1 -16.41 -16.17 26.26
C MET A 1 -15.96 -16.50 27.68
N GLY A 2 -16.15 -17.74 28.13
CA GLY A 2 -15.61 -18.19 29.43
C GLY A 2 -14.08 -18.23 29.42
N SER A 3 -13.47 -18.45 30.58
CA SER A 3 -12.05 -18.81 30.66
C SER A 3 -11.87 -20.20 30.05
N PHE A 4 -10.97 -20.35 29.08
CA PHE A 4 -10.58 -21.65 28.53
C PHE A 4 -9.17 -21.98 29.02
N ASP A 5 -8.98 -23.19 29.51
CA ASP A 5 -7.72 -23.62 30.12
C ASP A 5 -6.78 -24.32 29.12
N SER A 6 -7.28 -24.70 27.94
CA SER A 6 -6.52 -25.34 26.86
C SER A 6 -6.96 -24.87 25.46
N ILE A 7 -6.08 -25.05 24.47
CA ILE A 7 -6.38 -24.77 23.05
C ILE A 7 -7.42 -25.77 22.50
N GLU A 8 -7.39 -27.02 22.97
CA GLU A 8 -8.35 -28.06 22.60
C GLU A 8 -9.76 -27.68 23.03
N ASP A 9 -9.93 -27.15 24.25
CA ASP A 9 -11.23 -26.70 24.76
C ASP A 9 -11.77 -25.51 23.97
N LEU A 10 -10.89 -24.52 23.68
CA LEU A 10 -11.25 -23.37 22.85
C LEU A 10 -11.69 -23.83 21.44
N GLN A 11 -10.94 -24.75 20.83
CA GLN A 11 -11.25 -25.30 19.51
C GLN A 11 -12.56 -26.09 19.52
N ALA A 12 -12.81 -26.92 20.54
CA ALA A 12 -14.06 -27.67 20.67
C ALA A 12 -15.26 -26.73 20.84
N ALA A 13 -15.14 -25.71 21.68
CA ALA A 13 -16.18 -24.70 21.89
C ALA A 13 -16.47 -23.90 20.62
N PHE A 14 -15.42 -23.47 19.90
CA PHE A 14 -15.57 -22.79 18.61
C PHE A 14 -16.33 -23.67 17.60
N LYS A 15 -15.88 -24.91 17.37
CA LYS A 15 -16.53 -25.83 16.42
C LYS A 15 -17.99 -26.11 16.80
N SER A 16 -18.26 -26.33 18.08
CA SER A 16 -19.62 -26.56 18.58
C SER A 16 -20.52 -25.35 18.32
N ARG A 17 -20.02 -24.12 18.55
CA ARG A 17 -20.78 -22.91 18.32
C ARG A 17 -21.05 -22.66 16.84
N VAL A 18 -20.04 -22.84 15.98
CA VAL A 18 -20.19 -22.71 14.52
C VAL A 18 -21.24 -23.70 14.02
N ARG A 19 -21.15 -24.98 14.41
CA ARG A 19 -22.13 -26.01 13.99
C ARG A 19 -23.56 -25.67 14.42
N GLN A 20 -23.75 -25.14 15.63
CA GLN A 20 -25.07 -24.73 16.11
C GLN A 20 -25.68 -23.61 15.26
N GLU A 21 -24.91 -22.55 14.98
CA GLU A 21 -25.37 -21.41 14.17
C GLU A 21 -25.61 -21.83 12.72
N VAL A 22 -24.72 -22.65 12.14
CA VAL A 22 -24.88 -23.16 10.76
C VAL A 22 -26.11 -24.05 10.64
N ALA A 23 -26.39 -24.91 11.63
CA ALA A 23 -27.61 -25.72 11.61
C ALA A 23 -28.89 -24.85 11.64
N ALA A 24 -28.88 -23.74 12.38
CA ALA A 24 -29.98 -22.79 12.37
C ALA A 24 -30.15 -22.10 11.01
N LEU A 25 -29.04 -21.66 10.39
CA LEU A 25 -29.04 -21.08 9.04
C LEU A 25 -29.58 -22.05 7.98
N VAL A 26 -29.13 -23.30 8.01
CA VAL A 26 -29.62 -24.35 7.09
C VAL A 26 -31.13 -24.53 7.23
N GLY A 27 -31.64 -24.58 8.46
CA GLY A 27 -33.08 -24.69 8.72
C GLY A 27 -33.88 -23.50 8.18
N GLN A 28 -33.39 -22.28 8.35
CA GLN A 28 -34.06 -21.06 7.86
C GLN A 28 -34.15 -21.00 6.33
N MET A 29 -33.09 -21.42 5.64
CA MET A 29 -33.02 -21.32 4.19
C MET A 29 -33.71 -22.49 3.46
N ALA A 30 -34.08 -23.58 4.16
CA ALA A 30 -34.40 -24.88 3.57
C ALA A 30 -35.50 -24.87 2.50
N ALA A 31 -36.49 -24.00 2.65
CA ALA A 31 -37.65 -23.90 1.75
C ALA A 31 -37.43 -22.98 0.54
N ALA A 32 -36.41 -22.13 0.56
CA ALA A 32 -36.17 -21.14 -0.48
C ALA A 32 -35.30 -21.70 -1.62
N ASP A 33 -35.55 -21.23 -2.85
CA ASP A 33 -34.62 -21.41 -3.96
C ASP A 33 -33.26 -20.79 -3.59
N ALA A 34 -32.20 -21.56 -3.79
CA ALA A 34 -30.85 -21.10 -3.54
C ALA A 34 -30.48 -19.87 -4.39
N PHE A 35 -30.93 -19.78 -5.64
CA PHE A 35 -30.58 -18.65 -6.52
C PHE A 35 -31.27 -17.35 -6.08
N ASP A 36 -32.51 -17.42 -5.58
CA ASP A 36 -33.18 -16.25 -4.98
C ASP A 36 -32.37 -15.73 -3.79
N LEU A 37 -31.99 -16.61 -2.86
CA LEU A 37 -31.23 -16.21 -1.67
C LEU A 37 -29.84 -15.68 -2.02
N ILE A 38 -29.14 -16.27 -3.00
CA ILE A 38 -27.82 -15.80 -3.44
C ILE A 38 -27.93 -14.38 -3.99
N GLU A 39 -28.88 -14.15 -4.89
CA GLU A 39 -29.07 -12.85 -5.51
C GLU A 39 -29.51 -11.79 -4.50
N LEU A 40 -30.47 -12.11 -3.62
CA LEU A 40 -30.92 -11.21 -2.56
C LEU A 40 -29.82 -10.87 -1.55
N MET A 41 -29.00 -11.87 -1.15
CA MET A 41 -27.82 -11.61 -0.32
C MET A 41 -26.85 -10.69 -1.06
N ARG A 42 -26.58 -10.93 -2.34
CA ARG A 42 -25.64 -10.09 -3.08
C ARG A 42 -26.14 -8.66 -3.28
N LEU A 43 -27.45 -8.44 -3.50
CA LEU A 43 -28.04 -7.09 -3.53
C LEU A 43 -27.90 -6.33 -2.21
N ARG A 44 -27.78 -7.06 -1.09
CA ARG A 44 -27.55 -6.50 0.24
C ARG A 44 -26.07 -6.24 0.52
N GLU A 45 -25.20 -7.20 0.18
CA GLU A 45 -23.77 -7.17 0.54
C GLU A 45 -22.91 -6.39 -0.44
N VAL A 46 -23.32 -6.27 -1.70
CA VAL A 46 -22.55 -5.62 -2.76
C VAL A 46 -23.29 -4.36 -3.21
N PRO A 47 -22.64 -3.19 -3.14
CA PRO A 47 -23.31 -1.96 -3.57
C PRO A 47 -23.50 -1.97 -5.09
N ILE A 48 -24.59 -1.34 -5.55
CA ILE A 48 -24.92 -1.25 -7.00
C ILE A 48 -23.83 -0.48 -7.77
N SER A 49 -23.13 0.45 -7.11
CA SER A 49 -21.92 1.11 -7.60
C SER A 49 -20.88 1.12 -6.48
N PRO A 50 -19.58 0.88 -6.77
CA PRO A 50 -18.53 0.81 -5.75
C PRO A 50 -18.49 2.03 -4.82
N VAL A 51 -18.72 3.24 -5.36
CA VAL A 51 -18.71 4.49 -4.59
C VAL A 51 -19.78 4.55 -3.50
N LEU A 52 -20.92 3.86 -3.67
CA LEU A 52 -21.97 3.78 -2.64
C LEU A 52 -21.51 2.91 -1.46
N GLY A 53 -20.54 2.02 -1.67
CA GLY A 53 -19.91 1.25 -0.60
C GLY A 53 -19.05 2.10 0.34
N LEU A 54 -18.74 3.35 -0.03
CA LEU A 54 -17.99 4.30 0.79
C LEU A 54 -18.89 5.10 1.74
N GLU A 55 -20.22 4.96 1.63
CA GLU A 55 -21.16 5.63 2.52
C GLU A 55 -20.98 5.13 3.97
N PRO A 56 -20.99 6.03 4.99
CA PRO A 56 -20.71 5.63 6.37
C PRO A 56 -21.62 4.55 6.95
N ASP A 57 -22.83 4.41 6.41
CA ASP A 57 -23.86 3.48 6.88
C ASP A 57 -23.93 2.19 6.05
N PHE A 58 -23.06 2.01 5.04
CA PHE A 58 -23.03 0.79 4.25
C PHE A 58 -22.25 -0.32 4.98
N GLU A 59 -22.94 -1.41 5.34
CA GLU A 59 -22.38 -2.54 6.10
C GLU A 59 -22.37 -3.84 5.28
N GLY A 60 -21.88 -3.78 4.04
CA GLY A 60 -21.72 -4.93 3.17
C GLY A 60 -20.50 -5.80 3.50
N SER A 61 -20.62 -7.12 3.31
CA SER A 61 -19.51 -8.06 3.46
C SER A 61 -19.54 -9.17 2.41
N GLY A 62 -18.56 -9.15 1.50
CA GLY A 62 -18.37 -10.23 0.51
C GLY A 62 -18.10 -11.59 1.17
N ALA A 63 -17.40 -11.62 2.32
CA ALA A 63 -17.19 -12.86 3.07
C ALA A 63 -18.49 -13.43 3.66
N ALA A 64 -19.43 -12.58 4.06
CA ALA A 64 -20.75 -13.01 4.52
C ALA A 64 -21.56 -13.63 3.37
N LEU A 65 -21.58 -12.96 2.20
CA LEU A 65 -22.20 -13.47 0.97
C LEU A 65 -21.68 -14.87 0.63
N GLU A 66 -20.35 -15.00 0.47
CA GLU A 66 -19.72 -16.27 0.09
C GLU A 66 -19.99 -17.39 1.09
N MET A 67 -20.04 -17.09 2.39
CA MET A 67 -20.36 -18.10 3.40
C MET A 67 -21.80 -18.58 3.29
N ILE A 68 -22.76 -17.69 3.07
CA ILE A 68 -24.16 -18.08 2.86
C ILE A 68 -24.28 -18.91 1.57
N VAL A 69 -23.64 -18.48 0.49
CA VAL A 69 -23.61 -19.25 -0.76
C VAL A 69 -22.96 -20.62 -0.55
N LEU A 70 -21.89 -20.71 0.24
CA LEU A 70 -21.23 -21.96 0.56
C LEU A 70 -22.18 -22.93 1.28
N ILE A 71 -22.97 -22.44 2.23
CA ILE A 71 -23.98 -23.25 2.93
C ILE A 71 -25.04 -23.73 1.93
N LEU A 72 -25.53 -22.86 1.04
CA LEU A 72 -26.53 -23.20 0.02
C LEU A 72 -26.00 -24.27 -0.95
N THR A 73 -24.74 -24.18 -1.38
CA THR A 73 -24.13 -25.17 -2.28
C THR A 73 -23.84 -26.52 -1.63
N CYS A 74 -23.97 -26.64 -0.30
CA CYS A 74 -23.91 -27.94 0.38
C CYS A 74 -25.19 -28.78 0.20
N ARG A 75 -26.24 -28.23 -0.43
CA ARG A 75 -27.43 -28.98 -0.84
C ARG A 75 -27.13 -29.91 -2.01
N ALA A 76 -28.00 -30.91 -2.20
CA ALA A 76 -27.94 -31.79 -3.37
C ALA A 76 -28.29 -31.06 -4.68
N CYS A 77 -29.16 -30.05 -4.64
CA CYS A 77 -29.57 -29.24 -5.78
C CYS A 77 -30.03 -27.84 -5.37
N ARG A 78 -30.28 -26.98 -6.38
CA ARG A 78 -30.74 -25.59 -6.25
C ARG A 78 -32.10 -25.49 -5.54
N LEU A 79 -33.08 -26.23 -6.06
CA LEU A 79 -34.48 -26.13 -5.62
C LEU A 79 -34.68 -26.82 -4.26
N ALA A 80 -35.55 -26.23 -3.45
CA ALA A 80 -35.99 -26.86 -2.21
C ALA A 80 -36.78 -28.16 -2.49
N VAL A 81 -36.68 -29.11 -1.56
CA VAL A 81 -37.45 -30.37 -1.64
C VAL A 81 -38.96 -30.10 -1.48
N ASP A 82 -39.32 -29.09 -0.70
CA ASP A 82 -40.68 -28.55 -0.54
C ASP A 82 -40.64 -27.02 -0.64
N PRO A 83 -40.92 -26.43 -1.82
CA PRO A 83 -40.70 -25.01 -2.08
C PRO A 83 -41.77 -24.07 -1.52
N ASN A 84 -42.87 -24.58 -0.94
CA ASN A 84 -43.91 -23.74 -0.33
C ASN A 84 -44.54 -24.40 0.92
N PRO A 85 -43.77 -24.63 2.00
CA PRO A 85 -44.36 -25.06 3.26
C PRO A 85 -45.32 -23.98 3.77
N VAL A 86 -46.47 -24.40 4.29
CA VAL A 86 -47.40 -23.50 4.98
C VAL A 86 -46.63 -22.79 6.10
N ASP A 87 -46.70 -21.46 6.14
CA ASP A 87 -46.01 -20.57 7.11
C ASP A 87 -44.50 -20.37 6.94
N ALA A 88 -43.90 -20.77 5.80
CA ALA A 88 -42.50 -20.44 5.52
C ALA A 88 -42.33 -18.92 5.22
N PRO A 89 -41.34 -18.25 5.83
CA PRO A 89 -41.03 -16.84 5.53
C PRO A 89 -40.54 -16.66 4.10
N HIS A 90 -40.80 -15.50 3.51
CA HIS A 90 -40.34 -15.21 2.16
C HIS A 90 -38.81 -15.00 2.13
N PRO A 91 -38.11 -15.36 1.03
CA PRO A 91 -36.65 -15.28 0.97
C PRO A 91 -36.07 -13.91 1.34
N HIS A 92 -36.68 -12.82 0.90
CA HIS A 92 -36.25 -11.44 1.21
C HIS A 92 -36.33 -11.09 2.70
N GLU A 93 -37.26 -11.69 3.46
CA GLU A 93 -37.42 -11.47 4.90
C GLU A 93 -36.29 -12.13 5.71
N LEU A 94 -35.61 -13.13 5.13
CA LEU A 94 -34.52 -13.85 5.78
C LEU A 94 -33.20 -13.07 5.76
N ILE A 95 -32.99 -12.22 4.75
CA ILE A 95 -31.69 -11.60 4.42
C ILE A 95 -31.03 -10.88 5.60
N PRO A 96 -31.72 -10.02 6.39
CA PRO A 96 -31.09 -9.37 7.53
C PRO A 96 -30.57 -10.37 8.58
N ALA A 97 -31.35 -11.42 8.87
CA ALA A 97 -30.97 -12.43 9.85
C ALA A 97 -29.81 -13.31 9.35
N LEU A 98 -29.78 -13.63 8.05
CA LEU A 98 -28.68 -14.37 7.42
C LEU A 98 -27.38 -13.57 7.48
N HIS A 99 -27.42 -12.28 7.13
CA HIS A 99 -26.27 -11.38 7.27
C HIS A 99 -25.78 -11.32 8.72
N ASP A 100 -26.66 -11.03 9.69
CA ASP A 100 -26.26 -10.87 11.08
C ASP A 100 -25.61 -12.15 11.63
N ALA A 101 -26.14 -13.32 11.26
CA ALA A 101 -25.56 -14.61 11.62
C ALA A 101 -24.20 -14.84 10.97
N ALA A 102 -24.06 -14.48 9.69
CA ALA A 102 -22.79 -14.58 8.99
C ALA A 102 -21.72 -13.66 9.62
N MET A 103 -22.05 -12.41 9.89
CA MET A 103 -21.15 -11.45 10.54
C MET A 103 -20.74 -11.92 11.94
N ARG A 104 -21.67 -12.48 12.73
CA ARG A 104 -21.33 -13.08 14.03
C ARG A 104 -20.32 -14.23 13.91
N LEU A 105 -20.45 -15.09 12.90
CA LEU A 105 -19.51 -16.19 12.66
C LEU A 105 -18.12 -15.69 12.23
N LEU A 106 -18.06 -14.66 11.39
CA LEU A 106 -16.81 -14.00 10.98
C LEU A 106 -16.11 -13.35 12.18
N GLN A 107 -16.84 -12.57 12.98
CA GLN A 107 -16.32 -11.97 14.22
C GLN A 107 -15.86 -13.03 15.21
N LEU A 108 -16.64 -14.09 15.42
CA LEU A 108 -16.29 -15.22 16.27
C LEU A 108 -14.97 -15.85 15.85
N THR A 109 -14.74 -15.96 14.53
CA THR A 109 -13.50 -16.50 13.96
C THR A 109 -12.32 -15.59 14.25
N THR A 110 -12.43 -14.28 14.03
CA THR A 110 -11.37 -13.33 14.39
C THR A 110 -10.99 -13.44 15.87
N PHE A 111 -11.98 -13.49 16.78
CA PHE A 111 -11.71 -13.71 18.20
C PHE A 111 -11.07 -15.07 18.49
N TYR A 112 -11.54 -16.14 17.83
CA TYR A 112 -10.99 -17.47 18.00
C TYR A 112 -9.51 -17.54 17.58
N VAL A 113 -9.16 -17.01 16.41
CA VAL A 113 -7.78 -17.07 15.89
C VAL A 113 -6.85 -16.23 16.76
N MET A 114 -7.26 -15.02 17.16
CA MET A 114 -6.49 -14.17 18.08
C MET A 114 -6.31 -14.81 19.47
N ALA A 115 -7.36 -15.45 20.00
CA ALA A 115 -7.26 -16.17 21.27
C ALA A 115 -6.36 -17.41 21.16
N SER A 116 -6.45 -18.14 20.05
CA SER A 116 -5.62 -19.33 19.78
C SER A 116 -4.14 -18.99 19.72
N ALA A 117 -3.78 -17.83 19.15
CA ALA A 117 -2.40 -17.36 19.10
C ALA A 117 -1.75 -17.21 20.49
N ARG A 118 -2.54 -16.98 21.55
CA ARG A 118 -2.05 -16.84 22.94
C ARG A 118 -1.60 -18.16 23.57
N PHE A 119 -1.99 -19.29 22.98
CA PHE A 119 -1.57 -20.63 23.40
C PHE A 119 -0.34 -21.13 22.63
N SER A 120 0.23 -20.31 21.74
CA SER A 120 1.42 -20.66 20.95
C SER A 120 2.65 -19.92 21.46
N ASP A 121 3.77 -20.64 21.58
CA ASP A 121 5.08 -20.06 21.89
C ASP A 121 5.82 -19.55 20.64
N GLU A 122 5.27 -19.78 19.44
CA GLU A 122 5.89 -19.38 18.18
C GLU A 122 5.85 -17.84 18.03
N PRO A 123 6.97 -17.15 17.73
CA PRO A 123 7.04 -15.68 17.68
C PRO A 123 6.06 -15.01 16.69
N LEU A 124 5.68 -15.74 15.63
CA LEU A 124 4.79 -15.25 14.58
C LEU A 124 3.32 -15.60 14.79
N ALA A 125 2.95 -16.25 15.89
CA ALA A 125 1.58 -16.73 16.09
C ALA A 125 0.53 -15.61 15.99
N ALA A 126 0.81 -14.44 16.57
CA ALA A 126 -0.08 -13.28 16.49
C ALA A 126 -0.19 -12.70 15.07
N LEU A 127 0.92 -12.61 14.34
CA LEU A 127 0.92 -12.12 12.96
C LEU A 127 0.23 -13.11 12.01
N ALA A 128 0.44 -14.41 12.20
CA ALA A 128 -0.26 -15.46 11.45
C ALA A 128 -1.77 -15.40 11.67
N ALA A 129 -2.19 -15.12 12.91
CA ALA A 129 -3.60 -14.92 13.25
C ALA A 129 -4.21 -13.71 12.54
N GLU A 130 -3.49 -12.59 12.51
CA GLU A 130 -3.90 -11.38 11.80
C GLU A 130 -3.99 -11.59 10.29
N TYR A 131 -2.99 -12.25 9.70
CA TYR A 131 -3.00 -12.59 8.29
C TYR A 131 -4.15 -13.53 7.92
N GLN A 132 -4.42 -14.57 8.72
CA GLN A 132 -5.56 -15.46 8.49
C GLN A 132 -6.89 -14.72 8.58
N ALA A 133 -7.04 -13.81 9.55
CA ALA A 133 -8.25 -12.99 9.67
C ALA A 133 -8.43 -12.09 8.43
N ASN A 134 -7.37 -11.45 7.94
CA ASN A 134 -7.40 -10.67 6.70
C ASN A 134 -7.82 -11.55 5.50
N VAL A 135 -7.19 -12.71 5.32
CA VAL A 135 -7.47 -13.69 4.26
C VAL A 135 -8.92 -14.20 4.23
N VAL A 136 -9.60 -14.23 5.37
CA VAL A 136 -11.01 -14.63 5.49
C VAL A 136 -11.96 -13.47 5.22
N ASN A 137 -11.65 -12.26 5.70
CA ASN A 137 -12.57 -11.13 5.68
C ASN A 137 -12.45 -10.23 4.43
N VAL A 138 -11.25 -10.09 3.86
CA VAL A 138 -10.98 -9.13 2.78
C VAL A 138 -11.17 -9.78 1.41
N ARG A 139 -11.81 -9.05 0.49
CA ARG A 139 -12.02 -9.39 -0.94
C ARG A 139 -11.68 -8.16 -1.77
N THR A 140 -11.46 -8.37 -3.07
CA THR A 140 -11.11 -7.27 -3.99
C THR A 140 -9.83 -6.60 -3.51
N MET A 141 -8.75 -7.38 -3.42
CA MET A 141 -7.45 -6.93 -2.91
C MET A 141 -6.78 -5.92 -3.86
N GLN A 142 -7.34 -5.73 -5.06
CA GLN A 142 -6.79 -4.89 -6.09
C GLN A 142 -7.88 -4.09 -6.79
N TYR A 143 -7.58 -2.85 -7.19
CA TYR A 143 -8.42 -2.10 -8.12
C TYR A 143 -8.55 -2.85 -9.47
N PRO A 144 -9.77 -3.13 -9.96
CA PRO A 144 -10.00 -3.98 -11.13
C PRO A 144 -9.28 -3.51 -12.40
N HIS A 145 -9.28 -2.20 -12.68
CA HIS A 145 -8.65 -1.66 -13.89
C HIS A 145 -7.13 -1.86 -13.90
N LEU A 146 -6.46 -1.72 -12.74
CA LEU A 146 -5.04 -2.00 -12.59
C LEU A 146 -4.76 -3.48 -12.78
N GLN A 147 -5.58 -4.33 -12.16
CA GLN A 147 -5.45 -5.77 -12.32
C GLN A 147 -5.61 -6.20 -13.79
N ASP A 148 -6.58 -5.63 -14.51
CA ASP A 148 -6.82 -5.92 -15.92
C ASP A 148 -5.68 -5.46 -16.82
N GLN A 149 -5.10 -4.28 -16.57
CA GLN A 149 -3.92 -3.80 -17.28
C GLN A 149 -2.74 -4.75 -17.09
N GLN A 150 -2.49 -5.19 -15.85
CA GLN A 150 -1.40 -6.11 -15.53
C GLN A 150 -1.62 -7.50 -16.14
N ASN A 151 -2.84 -8.05 -16.02
CA ASN A 151 -3.19 -9.34 -16.59
C ASN A 151 -3.13 -9.31 -18.12
N ALA A 152 -3.60 -8.23 -18.77
CA ALA A 152 -3.49 -8.07 -20.21
C ALA A 152 -2.02 -8.06 -20.67
N ALA A 153 -1.18 -7.26 -20.01
CA ALA A 153 0.23 -7.14 -20.36
C ALA A 153 0.99 -8.48 -20.19
N LEU A 154 0.63 -9.29 -19.19
CA LEU A 154 1.23 -10.61 -18.98
C LEU A 154 0.61 -11.68 -19.89
N LEU A 155 -0.68 -11.96 -19.72
CA LEU A 155 -1.37 -13.13 -20.26
C LEU A 155 -1.74 -12.97 -21.74
N ASN A 156 -1.92 -11.73 -22.21
CA ASN A 156 -2.22 -11.46 -23.61
C ASN A 156 -0.98 -11.14 -24.46
N SER A 157 0.22 -11.32 -23.91
CA SER A 157 1.45 -11.17 -24.68
C SER A 157 1.60 -12.25 -25.76
N ASP A 158 2.21 -11.91 -26.89
CA ASP A 158 2.47 -12.86 -28.01
C ASP A 158 3.16 -14.16 -27.54
N ARG A 159 3.94 -14.08 -26.46
CA ARG A 159 4.67 -15.20 -25.88
C ARG A 159 3.79 -16.13 -25.05
N LEU A 160 2.77 -15.61 -24.36
CA LEU A 160 1.96 -16.36 -23.41
C LEU A 160 0.55 -16.66 -23.88
N ARG A 161 0.04 -15.98 -24.91
CA ARG A 161 -1.31 -16.22 -25.43
C ARG A 161 -1.57 -17.71 -25.73
N ASP A 162 -0.71 -18.34 -26.56
CA ASP A 162 -0.81 -19.78 -26.87
C ASP A 162 -0.60 -20.68 -25.63
N VAL A 163 0.24 -20.24 -24.68
CA VAL A 163 0.49 -21.00 -23.44
C VAL A 163 -0.77 -21.06 -22.59
N VAL A 164 -1.45 -19.92 -22.41
CA VAL A 164 -2.70 -19.80 -21.65
C VAL A 164 -3.83 -20.52 -22.37
N GLU A 165 -4.00 -20.29 -23.67
CA GLU A 165 -5.04 -20.93 -24.49
C GLU A 165 -4.94 -22.45 -24.47
N THR A 166 -3.73 -23.00 -24.59
CA THR A 166 -3.53 -24.45 -24.54
C THR A 166 -3.82 -25.01 -23.15
N ALA A 167 -3.56 -24.25 -22.08
CA ALA A 167 -3.75 -24.71 -20.71
C ALA A 167 -5.21 -24.66 -20.26
N LEU A 168 -5.92 -23.57 -20.59
CA LEU A 168 -7.30 -23.32 -20.13
C LEU A 168 -8.36 -23.64 -21.19
N GLY A 169 -7.98 -23.72 -22.46
CA GLY A 169 -8.90 -23.88 -23.57
C GLY A 169 -9.62 -22.59 -23.99
N PHE A 170 -9.15 -21.43 -23.49
CA PHE A 170 -9.61 -20.08 -23.84
C PHE A 170 -8.49 -19.04 -23.63
N SER A 171 -8.58 -17.91 -24.31
CA SER A 171 -7.62 -16.81 -24.23
C SER A 171 -7.98 -15.77 -23.16
N TYR A 172 -7.05 -14.88 -22.82
CA TYR A 172 -7.34 -13.74 -21.93
C TYR A 172 -8.43 -12.83 -22.50
N GLU A 173 -8.38 -12.54 -23.81
CA GLU A 173 -9.36 -11.69 -24.49
C GLU A 173 -10.77 -12.33 -24.44
N GLN A 174 -10.86 -13.64 -24.67
CA GLN A 174 -12.13 -14.36 -24.57
C GLN A 174 -12.68 -14.33 -23.14
N PHE A 175 -11.82 -14.51 -22.13
CA PHE A 175 -12.21 -14.37 -20.73
C PHE A 175 -12.78 -12.98 -20.41
N VAL A 176 -12.12 -11.90 -20.83
CA VAL A 176 -12.61 -10.53 -20.60
C VAL A 176 -13.97 -10.32 -21.25
N GLN A 177 -14.13 -10.74 -22.52
CA GLN A 177 -15.43 -10.67 -23.21
C GLN A 177 -16.54 -11.43 -22.46
N ALA A 178 -16.26 -12.63 -21.92
CA ALA A 178 -17.25 -13.37 -21.14
C ALA A 178 -17.64 -12.63 -19.86
N ARG A 179 -16.65 -12.10 -19.12
CA ARG A 179 -16.88 -11.37 -17.88
C ARG A 179 -17.72 -10.13 -18.12
N ASP A 180 -17.39 -9.36 -19.14
CA ASP A 180 -18.08 -8.12 -19.49
C ASP A 180 -19.49 -8.43 -20.00
N ALA A 181 -19.66 -9.49 -20.82
CA ALA A 181 -20.98 -9.94 -21.27
C ALA A 181 -21.90 -10.38 -20.11
N ILE A 182 -21.37 -11.00 -19.06
CA ILE A 182 -22.12 -11.34 -17.84
C ILE A 182 -22.59 -10.06 -17.14
N ALA A 183 -21.71 -9.07 -16.97
CA ALA A 183 -22.03 -7.80 -16.33
C ALA A 183 -23.09 -7.02 -17.13
N ASP A 184 -22.94 -6.94 -18.45
CA ASP A 184 -23.88 -6.26 -19.34
C ASP A 184 -25.24 -6.94 -19.34
N LEU A 185 -25.29 -8.28 -19.45
CA LEU A 185 -26.55 -9.04 -19.39
C LEU A 185 -27.28 -8.79 -18.06
N TYR A 186 -26.54 -8.82 -16.96
CA TYR A 186 -27.09 -8.56 -15.63
C TYR A 186 -27.68 -7.14 -15.55
N SER A 187 -26.93 -6.13 -16.02
CA SER A 187 -27.36 -4.73 -16.04
C SER A 187 -28.60 -4.53 -16.92
N ASP A 188 -28.59 -5.05 -18.15
CA ASP A 188 -29.70 -4.90 -19.11
C ASP A 188 -31.01 -5.48 -18.57
N ARG A 189 -30.97 -6.69 -17.98
CA ARG A 189 -32.16 -7.33 -17.40
C ARG A 189 -32.70 -6.53 -16.21
N PHE A 190 -31.83 -5.99 -15.37
CA PHE A 190 -32.23 -5.16 -14.24
C PHE A 190 -32.83 -3.81 -14.69
N MET A 191 -32.18 -3.15 -15.66
CA MET A 191 -32.65 -1.87 -16.22
C MET A 191 -33.98 -2.02 -16.94
N ALA A 192 -34.19 -3.10 -17.69
CA ALA A 192 -35.45 -3.36 -18.38
C ALA A 192 -36.65 -3.41 -17.42
N LEU A 193 -36.52 -4.13 -16.29
CA LEU A 193 -37.58 -4.20 -15.28
C LEU A 193 -37.80 -2.86 -14.56
N ARG A 194 -36.72 -2.13 -14.28
CA ARG A 194 -36.81 -0.79 -13.71
C ARG A 194 -37.55 0.16 -14.64
N ASP A 195 -37.22 0.14 -15.93
CA ASP A 195 -37.81 1.04 -16.92
C ASP A 195 -39.28 0.68 -17.19
N GLU A 196 -39.62 -0.61 -17.20
CA GLU A 196 -41.01 -1.08 -17.27
C GLU A 196 -41.83 -0.61 -16.07
N THR A 197 -41.33 -0.84 -14.85
CA THR A 197 -42.02 -0.42 -13.62
C THR A 197 -42.13 1.11 -13.51
N ALA A 198 -41.10 1.85 -13.91
CA ALA A 198 -41.11 3.31 -13.95
C ALA A 198 -42.14 3.85 -14.95
N ALA A 199 -42.20 3.30 -16.16
CA ALA A 199 -43.16 3.70 -17.18
C ALA A 199 -44.61 3.49 -16.72
N ILE A 200 -44.91 2.37 -16.05
CA ILE A 200 -46.24 2.09 -15.48
C ILE A 200 -46.58 3.11 -14.39
N VAL A 201 -45.64 3.43 -13.50
CA VAL A 201 -45.86 4.41 -12.44
C VAL A 201 -46.08 5.81 -13.02
N GLU A 202 -45.33 6.20 -14.05
CA GLU A 202 -45.47 7.49 -14.74
C GLU A 202 -46.80 7.63 -15.47
N GLU A 203 -47.25 6.57 -16.15
CA GLU A 203 -48.49 6.58 -16.94
C GLU A 203 -49.75 6.66 -16.06
N TYR A 204 -49.81 5.89 -14.96
CA TYR A 204 -51.04 5.71 -14.18
C TYR A 204 -51.05 6.50 -12.86
N GLY A 205 -49.89 6.86 -12.32
CA GLY A 205 -49.70 7.75 -11.15
C GLY A 205 -50.20 7.22 -9.79
N THR A 206 -51.26 6.41 -9.76
CA THR A 206 -51.84 5.81 -8.55
C THR A 206 -52.24 4.35 -8.81
N PRO A 207 -52.13 3.45 -7.81
CA PRO A 207 -52.45 2.04 -7.98
C PRO A 207 -53.90 1.79 -8.46
N ASP A 208 -54.86 2.61 -8.03
CA ASP A 208 -56.28 2.46 -8.37
C ASP A 208 -56.59 2.78 -9.85
N ALA A 209 -55.67 3.46 -10.54
CA ALA A 209 -55.81 3.81 -11.96
C ALA A 209 -55.23 2.74 -12.90
N VAL A 210 -54.52 1.74 -12.38
CA VAL A 210 -53.81 0.73 -13.17
C VAL A 210 -54.78 -0.38 -13.61
N PRO A 211 -54.89 -0.68 -14.91
CA PRO A 211 -55.64 -1.84 -15.40
C PRO A 211 -55.16 -3.15 -14.77
N PRO A 212 -56.05 -4.13 -14.46
CA PRO A 212 -55.66 -5.36 -13.77
C PRO A 212 -54.49 -6.12 -14.40
N ASP A 213 -54.44 -6.19 -15.74
CA ASP A 213 -53.37 -6.84 -16.51
C ASP A 213 -52.04 -6.09 -16.43
N VAL A 214 -52.07 -4.75 -16.40
CA VAL A 214 -50.89 -3.90 -16.17
C VAL A 214 -50.42 -4.01 -14.72
N GLY A 215 -51.35 -4.12 -13.78
CA GLY A 215 -51.06 -4.34 -12.36
C GLY A 215 -50.42 -5.70 -12.10
N GLU A 216 -50.85 -6.75 -12.79
CA GLU A 216 -50.25 -8.08 -12.76
C GLU A 216 -48.81 -8.04 -13.28
N ARG A 217 -48.58 -7.45 -14.45
CA ARG A 217 -47.24 -7.24 -15.02
C ARG A 217 -46.31 -6.44 -14.10
N PHE A 218 -46.82 -5.36 -13.52
CA PHE A 218 -46.08 -4.57 -12.53
C PHE A 218 -45.70 -5.42 -11.30
N GLY A 219 -46.64 -6.22 -10.81
CA GLY A 219 -46.42 -7.15 -9.71
C GLY A 219 -45.34 -8.18 -10.03
N GLU A 220 -45.39 -8.82 -11.21
CA GLU A 220 -44.39 -9.78 -11.67
C GLU A 220 -43.00 -9.15 -11.78
N ALA A 221 -42.90 -7.94 -12.35
CA ALA A 221 -41.64 -7.22 -12.47
C ALA A 221 -41.05 -6.88 -11.09
N MET A 222 -41.87 -6.41 -10.15
CA MET A 222 -41.45 -6.14 -8.77
C MET A 222 -41.02 -7.41 -8.03
N ILE A 223 -41.70 -8.54 -8.26
CA ILE A 223 -41.31 -9.84 -7.71
C ILE A 223 -39.91 -10.23 -8.19
N GLN A 224 -39.65 -10.19 -9.50
CA GLN A 224 -38.34 -10.51 -10.07
C GLN A 224 -37.23 -9.51 -9.69
N MET A 225 -37.61 -8.28 -9.31
CA MET A 225 -36.65 -7.25 -8.91
C MET A 225 -36.28 -7.36 -7.42
N MET A 226 -37.26 -7.57 -6.53
CA MET A 226 -37.08 -7.38 -5.09
C MET A 226 -37.31 -8.62 -4.22
N PHE A 227 -38.08 -9.60 -4.69
CA PHE A 227 -38.63 -10.64 -3.83
C PHE A 227 -38.16 -12.05 -4.20
N LEU A 228 -38.19 -12.40 -5.48
CA LEU A 228 -37.76 -13.69 -6.05
C LEU A 228 -36.92 -13.46 -7.32
N PRO A 229 -35.69 -12.92 -7.18
CA PRO A 229 -34.90 -12.47 -8.31
C PRO A 229 -34.07 -13.55 -9.01
N GLY A 230 -34.10 -14.80 -8.53
CA GLY A 230 -33.28 -15.92 -9.01
C GLY A 230 -33.51 -16.26 -10.48
N GLU A 231 -34.76 -16.15 -10.95
CA GLU A 231 -35.08 -16.35 -12.38
C GLU A 231 -34.47 -15.26 -13.27
N ARG A 232 -34.47 -14.00 -12.84
CA ARG A 232 -33.84 -12.89 -13.56
C ARG A 232 -32.31 -12.99 -13.53
N ALA A 233 -31.76 -13.35 -12.37
CA ALA A 233 -30.34 -13.28 -12.07
C ALA A 233 -29.52 -14.43 -12.65
N HIS A 234 -30.14 -15.59 -12.90
CA HIS A 234 -29.42 -16.68 -13.55
C HIS A 234 -29.32 -16.48 -15.05
N PHE A 235 -28.28 -17.05 -15.65
CA PHE A 235 -28.07 -17.01 -17.09
C PHE A 235 -27.50 -18.33 -17.58
N THR A 236 -27.61 -18.54 -18.89
CA THR A 236 -27.09 -19.70 -19.62
C THR A 236 -26.02 -19.26 -20.61
N THR A 237 -25.33 -20.22 -21.22
CA THR A 237 -24.44 -19.93 -22.35
C THR A 237 -25.21 -19.35 -23.55
N GLY A 238 -26.47 -19.76 -23.73
CA GLY A 238 -27.35 -19.23 -24.77
C GLY A 238 -27.60 -17.73 -24.64
N ASP A 239 -27.83 -17.25 -23.41
CA ASP A 239 -28.09 -15.82 -23.13
C ASP A 239 -26.90 -14.90 -23.48
N LEU A 240 -25.70 -15.46 -23.51
CA LEU A 240 -24.45 -14.74 -23.69
C LEU A 240 -23.84 -14.93 -25.09
N THR A 241 -24.34 -15.88 -25.89
CA THR A 241 -23.72 -16.26 -27.17
C THR A 241 -23.70 -15.06 -28.15
N ASP A 242 -24.75 -14.24 -28.16
CA ASP A 242 -24.84 -13.06 -29.05
C ASP A 242 -23.98 -11.87 -28.57
N ARG A 243 -23.35 -11.96 -27.38
CA ARG A 243 -22.52 -10.91 -26.78
C ARG A 243 -21.02 -11.18 -26.86
N VAL A 244 -20.63 -12.34 -27.40
CA VAL A 244 -19.22 -12.77 -27.53
C VAL A 244 -18.91 -13.16 -28.97
N ASP A 245 -17.64 -13.11 -29.36
CA ASP A 245 -17.20 -13.40 -30.74
C ASP A 245 -16.68 -14.84 -30.97
N TYR A 246 -17.01 -15.77 -30.07
CA TYR A 246 -16.54 -17.15 -30.09
C TYR A 246 -17.61 -18.17 -29.72
N ASP A 247 -17.34 -19.46 -29.99
CA ASP A 247 -18.29 -20.55 -29.85
C ASP A 247 -18.74 -20.80 -28.38
N ALA A 248 -19.98 -21.26 -28.24
CA ALA A 248 -20.59 -21.59 -26.94
C ALA A 248 -19.79 -22.62 -26.12
N GLU A 249 -18.98 -23.48 -26.76
CA GLU A 249 -18.12 -24.43 -26.05
C GLU A 249 -16.99 -23.72 -25.27
N VAL A 250 -16.37 -22.70 -25.87
CA VAL A 250 -15.34 -21.90 -25.22
C VAL A 250 -15.95 -21.12 -24.05
N LEU A 251 -17.11 -20.49 -24.28
CA LEU A 251 -17.86 -19.80 -23.24
C LEU A 251 -18.18 -20.72 -22.06
N GLN A 252 -18.66 -21.94 -22.35
CA GLN A 252 -18.98 -22.93 -21.33
C GLN A 252 -17.74 -23.33 -20.50
N ARG A 253 -16.56 -23.45 -21.13
CA ARG A 253 -15.30 -23.70 -20.41
C ARG A 253 -14.94 -22.56 -19.48
N ILE A 254 -15.09 -21.31 -19.94
CA ILE A 254 -14.85 -20.12 -19.12
C ILE A 254 -15.78 -20.13 -17.91
N LEU A 255 -17.10 -20.24 -18.11
CA LEU A 255 -18.07 -20.25 -17.01
C LEU A 255 -17.77 -21.35 -15.99
N ASN A 256 -17.42 -22.56 -16.45
CA ASN A 256 -17.08 -23.68 -15.58
C ASN A 256 -15.78 -23.45 -14.78
N ALA A 257 -14.77 -22.81 -15.36
CA ALA A 257 -13.51 -22.52 -14.68
C ALA A 257 -13.70 -21.59 -13.47
N PHE A 258 -14.71 -20.72 -13.51
CA PHE A 258 -15.03 -19.77 -12.44
C PHE A 258 -16.30 -20.14 -11.65
N SER A 259 -16.75 -21.39 -11.73
CA SER A 259 -17.96 -21.85 -11.05
C SER A 259 -17.68 -22.89 -9.98
N ILE A 260 -18.49 -22.85 -8.90
CA ILE A 260 -18.70 -24.02 -8.05
C ILE A 260 -20.08 -24.62 -8.31
N LYS A 261 -20.20 -25.93 -8.05
CA LYS A 261 -21.46 -26.66 -8.20
C LYS A 261 -22.05 -27.04 -6.83
N PHE A 262 -23.35 -27.32 -6.82
CA PHE A 262 -24.00 -27.99 -5.70
C PHE A 262 -23.35 -29.36 -5.47
N ASN A 263 -23.04 -29.63 -4.21
CA ASN A 263 -22.45 -30.89 -3.79
C ASN A 263 -22.87 -31.20 -2.35
N GLU A 264 -23.60 -32.31 -2.18
CA GLU A 264 -24.11 -32.72 -0.88
C GLU A 264 -22.97 -33.02 0.10
N ARG A 265 -22.86 -32.20 1.15
CA ARG A 265 -21.83 -32.33 2.21
C ARG A 265 -22.30 -31.67 3.50
N ASP A 266 -21.60 -31.94 4.61
CA ASP A 266 -21.90 -31.29 5.89
C ASP A 266 -21.60 -29.78 5.83
N PRO A 267 -22.61 -28.90 6.00
CA PRO A 267 -22.41 -27.46 5.92
C PRO A 267 -21.58 -26.92 7.09
N GLY A 268 -21.62 -27.58 8.27
CA GLY A 268 -20.82 -27.19 9.42
C GLY A 268 -19.32 -27.35 9.16
N ASP A 269 -18.91 -28.48 8.58
CA ASP A 269 -17.53 -28.74 8.19
C ASP A 269 -17.07 -27.83 7.05
N ALA A 270 -17.93 -27.55 6.07
CA ALA A 270 -17.65 -26.59 5.00
C ALA A 270 -17.40 -25.18 5.55
N VAL A 271 -18.25 -24.69 6.45
CA VAL A 271 -18.08 -23.36 7.07
C VAL A 271 -16.86 -23.33 7.99
N ILE A 272 -16.57 -24.38 8.76
CA ILE A 272 -15.34 -24.43 9.58
C ILE A 272 -14.09 -24.36 8.69
N ALA A 273 -14.09 -25.02 7.53
CA ALA A 273 -12.99 -24.93 6.57
C ALA A 273 -12.85 -23.51 5.99
N PHE A 274 -13.97 -22.91 5.58
CA PHE A 274 -14.03 -21.52 5.11
C PHE A 274 -13.48 -20.52 6.12
N LEU A 275 -13.93 -20.59 7.38
CA LEU A 275 -13.47 -19.73 8.47
C LEU A 275 -11.99 -19.95 8.83
N ARG A 276 -11.38 -21.05 8.37
CA ARG A 276 -9.94 -21.30 8.49
C ARG A 276 -9.15 -20.86 7.25
N GLY A 277 -9.79 -20.22 6.28
CA GLY A 277 -9.17 -19.71 5.06
C GLY A 277 -9.27 -20.66 3.86
N ASP A 278 -9.95 -21.81 3.99
CA ASP A 278 -10.21 -22.71 2.85
C ASP A 278 -11.50 -22.29 2.15
N ASN A 279 -11.38 -21.32 1.24
CA ASN A 279 -12.51 -20.68 0.59
C ASN A 279 -12.54 -21.05 -0.91
N PRO A 280 -13.56 -21.80 -1.38
CA PRO A 280 -13.68 -22.15 -2.80
C PRO A 280 -14.01 -20.95 -3.71
N PHE A 281 -14.53 -19.84 -3.16
CA PHE A 281 -14.80 -18.61 -3.92
C PHE A 281 -13.55 -17.77 -4.19
N ARG A 282 -12.36 -18.19 -3.72
CA ARG A 282 -11.10 -17.56 -4.16
C ARG A 282 -10.88 -17.69 -5.66
N THR A 283 -11.44 -18.72 -6.29
CA THR A 283 -11.31 -18.96 -7.74
C THR A 283 -12.63 -18.91 -8.47
N ALA A 284 -13.75 -18.97 -7.75
CA ALA A 284 -15.09 -18.97 -8.33
C ALA A 284 -15.84 -17.68 -8.03
N GLY A 285 -16.35 -17.03 -9.07
CA GLY A 285 -17.31 -15.92 -8.95
C GLY A 285 -18.76 -16.36 -9.20
N LEU A 286 -18.96 -17.60 -9.65
CA LEU A 286 -20.24 -18.15 -10.07
C LEU A 286 -20.62 -19.41 -9.30
N VAL A 287 -21.93 -19.66 -9.26
CA VAL A 287 -22.50 -20.96 -8.86
C VAL A 287 -23.28 -21.53 -10.04
N THR A 288 -23.12 -22.83 -10.29
CA THR A 288 -23.92 -23.57 -11.27
C THR A 288 -24.77 -24.65 -10.62
N ASP A 289 -25.98 -24.85 -11.14
CA ASP A 289 -26.87 -25.95 -10.77
C ASP A 289 -26.54 -27.27 -11.50
N GLY A 290 -25.57 -27.26 -12.41
CA GLY A 290 -25.19 -28.42 -13.22
C GLY A 290 -26.16 -28.73 -14.38
N GLN A 291 -27.19 -27.91 -14.60
CA GLN A 291 -28.16 -28.01 -15.70
C GLN A 291 -27.97 -26.93 -16.75
N GLY A 292 -26.86 -26.18 -16.69
CA GLY A 292 -26.54 -25.11 -17.63
C GLY A 292 -26.92 -23.71 -17.16
N ASN A 293 -27.40 -23.57 -15.91
CA ASN A 293 -27.68 -22.28 -15.30
C ASN A 293 -26.53 -21.84 -14.40
N TYR A 294 -26.23 -20.55 -14.42
CA TYR A 294 -25.19 -19.88 -13.64
C TYR A 294 -25.77 -18.67 -12.93
N VAL A 295 -25.31 -18.40 -11.71
CA VAL A 295 -25.64 -17.16 -10.97
C VAL A 295 -24.37 -16.57 -10.37
N ILE A 296 -24.32 -15.23 -10.26
CA ILE A 296 -23.21 -14.50 -9.65
C ILE A 296 -23.29 -14.66 -8.12
N ALA A 297 -22.20 -15.11 -7.51
CA ALA A 297 -22.15 -15.43 -6.08
C ALA A 297 -21.11 -14.61 -5.29
N GLY A 298 -20.41 -13.69 -5.96
CA GLY A 298 -19.38 -12.86 -5.35
C GLY A 298 -18.98 -11.73 -6.29
N ASN A 299 -17.68 -11.46 -6.33
CA ASN A 299 -17.09 -10.51 -7.27
C ASN A 299 -17.25 -10.97 -8.73
N PRO A 300 -17.09 -10.05 -9.70
CA PRO A 300 -16.93 -10.43 -11.10
C PRO A 300 -15.89 -11.55 -11.27
N ILE A 301 -16.10 -12.43 -12.24
CA ILE A 301 -15.22 -13.60 -12.43
C ILE A 301 -13.77 -13.16 -12.68
N GLY A 302 -12.83 -13.86 -12.03
CA GLY A 302 -11.39 -13.65 -12.21
C GLY A 302 -10.76 -12.52 -11.42
N VAL A 303 -11.54 -11.70 -10.70
CA VAL A 303 -11.00 -10.73 -9.72
C VAL A 303 -10.14 -11.48 -8.69
N ASP A 304 -8.92 -10.99 -8.46
CA ASP A 304 -7.87 -11.60 -7.62
C ASP A 304 -7.39 -13.03 -8.00
N ALA A 305 -8.06 -13.71 -8.93
CA ALA A 305 -7.99 -15.17 -9.07
C ALA A 305 -7.42 -15.70 -10.39
N LEU A 306 -7.52 -14.91 -11.47
CA LEU A 306 -7.21 -15.38 -12.82
C LEU A 306 -5.79 -15.95 -12.93
N ARG A 307 -4.80 -15.24 -12.37
CA ARG A 307 -3.41 -15.69 -12.35
C ARG A 307 -3.27 -17.05 -11.66
N TYR A 308 -3.92 -17.22 -10.52
CA TYR A 308 -3.88 -18.49 -9.77
C TYR A 308 -4.46 -19.63 -10.60
N ILE A 309 -5.58 -19.42 -11.31
CA ILE A 309 -6.19 -20.45 -12.18
C ILE A 309 -5.26 -20.83 -13.34
N VAL A 310 -4.62 -19.83 -13.96
CA VAL A 310 -3.61 -20.06 -15.01
C VAL A 310 -2.44 -20.88 -14.46
N GLU A 311 -1.92 -20.51 -13.28
CA GLU A 311 -0.79 -21.19 -12.66
C GLU A 311 -1.14 -22.64 -12.26
N GLU A 312 -2.32 -22.87 -11.70
CA GLU A 312 -2.80 -24.18 -11.31
C GLU A 312 -2.95 -25.12 -12.51
N ALA A 313 -3.40 -24.59 -13.66
CA ALA A 313 -3.47 -25.34 -14.92
C ALA A 313 -2.09 -25.64 -15.52
N LEU A 314 -1.06 -24.86 -15.18
CA LEU A 314 0.28 -24.98 -15.77
C LEU A 314 1.30 -25.72 -14.92
N LYS A 315 1.17 -25.72 -13.58
CA LYS A 315 2.24 -26.10 -12.63
C LYS A 315 2.85 -27.50 -12.81
N ASP A 316 2.09 -28.45 -13.35
CA ASP A 316 2.55 -29.82 -13.61
C ASP A 316 2.85 -30.08 -15.11
N GLY A 317 2.74 -29.03 -15.94
CA GLY A 317 2.87 -29.10 -17.39
C GLY A 317 4.24 -28.65 -17.93
N PRO A 318 4.57 -29.03 -19.18
CA PRO A 318 5.87 -28.68 -19.81
C PRO A 318 6.03 -27.18 -20.08
N ARG A 319 4.93 -26.41 -20.06
CA ARG A 319 4.90 -24.98 -20.35
C ARG A 319 5.06 -24.09 -19.10
N TRP A 320 5.10 -24.67 -17.89
CA TRP A 320 5.31 -23.92 -16.63
C TRP A 320 6.54 -23.02 -16.68
N ASN A 321 7.69 -23.54 -17.11
CA ASN A 321 8.94 -22.78 -17.14
C ASN A 321 8.89 -21.57 -18.10
N ALA A 322 8.13 -21.67 -19.20
CA ALA A 322 7.95 -20.56 -20.13
C ALA A 322 7.09 -19.46 -19.49
N TYR A 323 6.01 -19.85 -18.81
CA TYR A 323 5.16 -18.96 -18.05
C TYR A 323 5.92 -18.28 -16.90
N ASP A 324 6.61 -19.05 -16.05
CA ASP A 324 7.34 -18.54 -14.89
C ASP A 324 8.41 -17.52 -15.26
N LYS A 325 9.15 -17.78 -16.35
CA LYS A 325 10.13 -16.83 -16.89
C LYS A 325 9.48 -15.54 -17.39
N ALA A 326 8.36 -15.63 -18.09
CA ALA A 326 7.65 -14.46 -18.60
C ALA A 326 7.01 -13.64 -17.47
N ARG A 327 6.40 -14.32 -16.49
CA ARG A 327 5.84 -13.70 -15.26
C ARG A 327 6.91 -12.96 -14.47
N THR A 328 8.07 -13.59 -14.27
CA THR A 328 9.20 -12.98 -13.55
C THR A 328 9.68 -11.71 -14.27
N ALA A 329 9.98 -11.80 -15.57
CA ALA A 329 10.40 -10.65 -16.37
C ALA A 329 9.35 -9.52 -16.43
N PHE A 330 8.06 -9.88 -16.48
CA PHE A 330 6.96 -8.91 -16.41
C PHE A 330 6.95 -8.19 -15.06
N SER A 331 7.01 -8.93 -13.95
CA SER A 331 6.98 -8.33 -12.60
C SER A 331 8.17 -7.42 -12.34
N GLU A 332 9.37 -7.82 -12.77
CA GLU A 332 10.59 -6.99 -12.71
C GLU A 332 10.45 -5.74 -13.57
N GLY A 333 10.01 -5.90 -14.82
CA GLY A 333 9.85 -4.80 -15.76
C GLY A 333 8.83 -3.76 -15.29
N LEU A 334 7.67 -4.21 -14.78
CA LEU A 334 6.62 -3.33 -14.28
C LEU A 334 7.06 -2.62 -13.00
N ALA A 335 7.63 -3.32 -12.01
CA ALA A 335 8.11 -2.69 -10.79
C ALA A 335 9.15 -1.58 -11.06
N ILE A 336 10.09 -1.84 -11.98
CA ILE A 336 11.06 -0.82 -12.40
C ILE A 336 10.34 0.35 -13.06
N HIS A 337 9.40 0.07 -13.97
CA HIS A 337 8.65 1.12 -14.67
C HIS A 337 7.89 2.03 -13.69
N GLU A 338 7.21 1.48 -12.69
CA GLU A 338 6.49 2.28 -11.69
C GLU A 338 7.44 3.17 -10.89
N ILE A 339 8.62 2.65 -10.53
CA ILE A 339 9.65 3.43 -9.83
C ILE A 339 10.25 4.51 -10.74
N GLU A 340 10.40 4.25 -12.04
CA GLU A 340 10.80 5.26 -13.02
C GLU A 340 9.79 6.39 -13.14
N THR A 341 8.48 6.06 -13.12
CA THR A 341 7.39 7.03 -13.09
C THR A 341 7.45 7.87 -11.81
N LEU A 342 7.58 7.22 -10.65
CA LEU A 342 7.69 7.87 -9.34
C LEU A 342 8.90 8.80 -9.24
N LEU A 343 10.06 8.36 -9.73
CA LEU A 343 11.31 9.13 -9.69
C LEU A 343 11.44 10.10 -10.88
N GLN A 344 10.57 9.99 -11.88
CA GLN A 344 10.65 10.64 -13.19
C GLN A 344 12.06 10.49 -13.79
N THR A 345 12.68 9.32 -13.61
CA THR A 345 14.09 9.05 -13.96
C THR A 345 14.22 7.57 -14.29
N GLU A 346 14.84 7.25 -15.43
CA GLU A 346 15.08 5.86 -15.83
C GLU A 346 16.07 5.15 -14.90
N ALA A 347 15.90 3.84 -14.75
CA ALA A 347 16.86 3.00 -14.05
C ALA A 347 18.22 3.03 -14.77
N GLN A 348 19.29 3.29 -14.02
CA GLN A 348 20.65 3.29 -14.58
C GLN A 348 21.07 1.87 -14.99
N TYR A 349 20.61 0.86 -14.24
CA TYR A 349 20.80 -0.54 -14.54
C TYR A 349 19.52 -1.34 -14.29
N ARG A 350 19.19 -2.22 -15.23
CA ARG A 350 18.14 -3.24 -15.12
C ARG A 350 18.81 -4.62 -15.21
N GLY A 351 18.54 -5.52 -14.28
CA GLY A 351 19.22 -6.81 -14.18
C GLY A 351 20.73 -6.67 -13.98
N LEU A 352 21.15 -5.84 -13.00
CA LEU A 352 22.54 -5.54 -12.73
C LEU A 352 23.25 -6.78 -12.17
N ARG A 353 24.19 -7.33 -12.94
CA ARG A 353 25.04 -8.44 -12.48
C ARG A 353 26.34 -7.93 -11.87
N TYR A 354 26.61 -8.36 -10.64
CA TYR A 354 27.76 -7.93 -9.85
C TYR A 354 28.31 -9.07 -8.98
N PHE A 355 29.50 -8.86 -8.43
CA PHE A 355 30.15 -9.79 -7.50
C PHE A 355 29.80 -9.44 -6.05
N ALA A 356 29.31 -10.43 -5.32
CA ALA A 356 29.06 -10.39 -3.89
C ALA A 356 30.03 -11.30 -3.12
N PRO A 357 30.33 -11.01 -1.83
CA PRO A 357 31.22 -11.86 -1.05
C PRO A 357 30.66 -13.29 -0.93
N LYS A 358 31.55 -14.28 -0.96
CA LYS A 358 31.21 -15.65 -0.58
C LYS A 358 30.97 -15.72 0.93
N GLU A 359 30.31 -16.78 1.36
CA GLU A 359 30.06 -17.01 2.78
C GLU A 359 31.40 -17.02 3.57
N GLY A 360 31.43 -16.28 4.69
CA GLY A 360 32.62 -16.12 5.52
C GLY A 360 33.65 -15.10 5.03
N VAL A 361 33.42 -14.44 3.89
CA VAL A 361 34.26 -13.33 3.39
C VAL A 361 33.65 -12.00 3.83
N ASP A 362 34.48 -11.09 4.33
CA ASP A 362 34.02 -9.76 4.72
C ASP A 362 33.69 -8.92 3.47
N THR A 363 32.64 -8.11 3.55
CA THR A 363 32.25 -7.22 2.44
C THR A 363 33.39 -6.27 2.07
N SER A 364 34.18 -5.82 3.06
CA SER A 364 35.32 -4.92 2.87
C SER A 364 36.47 -5.53 2.06
N ASP A 365 36.55 -6.86 1.96
CA ASP A 365 37.56 -7.56 1.16
C ASP A 365 37.32 -7.43 -0.36
N LEU A 366 36.15 -6.92 -0.76
CA LEU A 366 35.75 -6.71 -2.16
C LEU A 366 35.94 -5.26 -2.65
N GLY A 367 36.75 -4.45 -1.96
CA GLY A 367 37.09 -3.11 -2.43
C GLY A 367 37.76 -3.06 -3.82
N SER A 368 37.94 -1.85 -4.35
CA SER A 368 38.50 -1.62 -5.71
C SER A 368 39.91 -2.20 -5.92
N GLY A 369 40.64 -2.48 -4.84
CA GLY A 369 41.96 -3.14 -4.88
C GLY A 369 41.92 -4.67 -4.87
N CYS A 370 40.74 -5.31 -4.90
CA CYS A 370 40.61 -6.76 -4.82
C CYS A 370 41.26 -7.47 -6.03
N THR A 371 42.26 -8.31 -5.80
CA THR A 371 43.04 -8.98 -6.87
C THR A 371 42.64 -10.44 -7.11
N ASN A 372 41.91 -11.06 -6.18
CA ASN A 372 41.52 -12.48 -6.20
C ASN A 372 39.99 -12.66 -6.25
N LEU A 373 39.28 -11.75 -6.90
CA LEU A 373 37.82 -11.62 -6.94
C LEU A 373 37.07 -12.97 -7.09
N THR A 374 37.44 -13.81 -8.06
CA THR A 374 36.74 -15.09 -8.32
C THR A 374 36.91 -16.13 -7.20
N LYS A 375 37.94 -16.00 -6.36
CA LYS A 375 38.13 -16.86 -5.19
C LYS A 375 37.25 -16.44 -4.04
N VAL A 376 37.09 -15.14 -3.82
CA VAL A 376 36.43 -14.56 -2.64
C VAL A 376 34.98 -14.12 -2.89
N ALA A 377 34.57 -13.99 -4.15
CA ALA A 377 33.26 -13.49 -4.54
C ALA A 377 32.49 -14.45 -5.48
N LYS A 378 31.17 -14.31 -5.52
CA LYS A 378 30.25 -15.01 -6.41
C LYS A 378 29.41 -14.00 -7.19
N GLU A 379 29.09 -14.31 -8.45
CA GLU A 379 28.18 -13.49 -9.26
C GLU A 379 26.76 -13.59 -8.73
N THR A 380 26.05 -12.47 -8.73
CA THR A 380 24.65 -12.34 -8.36
C THR A 380 24.02 -11.18 -9.14
N GLU A 381 22.71 -11.04 -9.04
CA GLU A 381 21.93 -10.00 -9.70
C GLU A 381 21.23 -9.07 -8.69
N CYS A 382 20.86 -7.89 -9.18
CA CYS A 382 19.93 -6.92 -8.58
C CYS A 382 19.01 -6.45 -9.71
N ASP A 383 17.69 -6.49 -9.50
CA ASP A 383 16.73 -6.30 -10.58
C ASP A 383 16.74 -4.86 -11.11
N GLY A 384 16.84 -3.86 -10.22
CA GLY A 384 16.98 -2.45 -10.61
C GLY A 384 17.98 -1.68 -9.74
N LEU A 385 18.80 -0.82 -10.36
CA LEU A 385 19.62 0.17 -9.66
C LEU A 385 19.40 1.56 -10.25
N PHE A 386 18.89 2.46 -9.42
CA PHE A 386 18.74 3.88 -9.73
C PHE A 386 19.86 4.66 -9.05
N ILE A 387 20.51 5.54 -9.80
CA ILE A 387 21.54 6.45 -9.28
C ILE A 387 21.12 7.86 -9.66
N ILE A 388 20.76 8.69 -8.68
CA ILE A 388 20.33 10.07 -8.87
C ILE A 388 21.23 10.96 -8.01
N ASP A 389 22.20 11.62 -8.66
CA ASP A 389 23.26 12.37 -8.00
C ASP A 389 23.99 11.54 -6.93
N ASP A 390 23.73 11.79 -5.66
CA ASP A 390 24.37 11.11 -4.52
C ASP A 390 23.42 10.17 -3.76
N LEU A 391 22.34 9.75 -4.42
CA LEU A 391 21.40 8.75 -3.95
C LEU A 391 21.45 7.50 -4.84
N ALA A 392 21.47 6.33 -4.22
CA ALA A 392 21.23 5.06 -4.89
C ALA A 392 19.95 4.39 -4.34
N LEU A 393 19.08 3.90 -5.23
CA LEU A 393 17.97 3.01 -4.85
C LEU A 393 18.18 1.64 -5.49
N CYS A 394 18.26 0.61 -4.64
CA CYS A 394 18.35 -0.79 -5.01
C CYS A 394 16.95 -1.40 -4.98
N VAL A 395 16.53 -2.01 -6.09
CA VAL A 395 15.20 -2.60 -6.25
C VAL A 395 15.36 -4.10 -6.48
N GLU A 396 14.66 -4.87 -5.65
CA GLU A 396 14.55 -6.32 -5.76
C GLU A 396 13.08 -6.70 -5.87
N VAL A 397 12.76 -7.58 -6.81
CA VAL A 397 11.41 -8.07 -7.09
C VAL A 397 11.33 -9.55 -6.75
N LYS A 398 10.17 -9.96 -6.23
CA LYS A 398 9.87 -11.35 -5.90
C LYS A 398 8.60 -11.75 -6.62
N GLY A 399 8.77 -12.47 -7.72
CA GLY A 399 7.69 -13.05 -8.53
C GLY A 399 6.99 -14.26 -7.89
N ARG A 400 7.31 -14.64 -6.64
CA ARG A 400 6.77 -15.84 -5.99
C ARG A 400 5.55 -15.50 -5.15
N SER A 401 4.46 -16.22 -5.40
CA SER A 401 3.22 -16.15 -4.62
C SER A 401 3.31 -16.85 -3.27
N VAL A 402 2.52 -16.39 -2.28
CA VAL A 402 2.41 -17.04 -0.96
C VAL A 402 1.56 -18.30 -1.09
N ALA A 403 2.11 -19.44 -0.67
CA ALA A 403 1.43 -20.73 -0.76
C ALA A 403 0.10 -20.79 0.04
N ASP A 404 -0.93 -21.43 -0.51
CA ASP A 404 -2.27 -21.52 0.09
C ASP A 404 -2.30 -22.06 1.52
N GLN A 405 -1.41 -23.00 1.85
CA GLN A 405 -1.37 -23.54 3.21
C GLN A 405 -0.90 -22.50 4.23
N ALA A 406 -0.05 -21.53 3.85
CA ALA A 406 0.33 -20.42 4.71
C ALA A 406 -0.86 -19.47 4.97
N ARG A 407 -1.77 -19.36 4.00
CA ARG A 407 -3.04 -18.59 4.13
C ARG A 407 -4.03 -19.24 5.10
N ARG A 408 -3.88 -20.53 5.42
CA ARG A 408 -4.73 -21.28 6.37
C ARG A 408 -4.28 -21.21 7.84
N GLY A 409 -3.38 -20.28 8.17
CA GLY A 409 -2.94 -20.04 9.56
C GLY A 409 -1.88 -21.01 10.10
N ASP A 410 -1.22 -21.80 9.23
CA ASP A 410 -0.05 -22.59 9.64
C ASP A 410 1.15 -21.65 9.91
N VAL A 411 1.40 -21.38 11.18
CA VAL A 411 2.44 -20.45 11.64
C VAL A 411 3.83 -20.86 11.16
N ARG A 412 4.18 -22.15 11.20
CA ARG A 412 5.52 -22.63 10.83
C ARG A 412 5.73 -22.55 9.33
N ARG A 413 4.70 -22.88 8.55
CA ARG A 413 4.77 -22.75 7.11
C ARG A 413 4.82 -21.28 6.69
N LEU A 414 4.00 -20.42 7.31
CA LEU A 414 4.05 -18.97 7.10
C LEU A 414 5.45 -18.41 7.41
N ALA A 415 6.06 -18.79 8.53
CA ALA A 415 7.42 -18.38 8.88
C ALA A 415 8.44 -18.73 7.77
N ARG A 416 8.36 -19.96 7.22
CA ARG A 416 9.23 -20.42 6.15
C ARG A 416 9.00 -19.66 4.84
N GLU A 417 7.75 -19.43 4.46
CA GLU A 417 7.42 -18.67 3.26
C GLU A 417 7.87 -17.20 3.38
N LEU A 418 7.65 -16.57 4.53
CA LEU A 418 8.12 -15.21 4.81
C LEU A 418 9.64 -15.11 4.77
N ALA A 419 10.36 -16.08 5.33
CA ALA A 419 11.82 -16.13 5.23
C ALA A 419 12.27 -16.24 3.76
N ASN A 420 11.57 -17.03 2.95
CA ASN A 420 11.89 -17.24 1.53
C ASN A 420 11.54 -16.05 0.65
N ILE A 421 10.45 -15.32 0.93
CA ILE A 421 9.98 -14.20 0.11
C ILE A 421 10.58 -12.90 0.64
N VAL A 422 10.18 -12.50 1.85
CA VAL A 422 10.55 -11.21 2.45
C VAL A 422 11.99 -11.21 2.95
N GLY A 423 12.40 -12.26 3.67
CA GLY A 423 13.76 -12.37 4.23
C GLY A 423 14.83 -12.41 3.14
N SER A 424 14.59 -13.15 2.06
CA SER A 424 15.52 -13.24 0.93
C SER A 424 15.64 -11.91 0.19
N ALA A 425 14.52 -11.25 -0.13
CA ALA A 425 14.51 -9.95 -0.80
C ALA A 425 15.25 -8.89 0.02
N ALA A 426 15.00 -8.84 1.32
CA ALA A 426 15.70 -7.94 2.22
C ALA A 426 17.21 -8.21 2.27
N THR A 427 17.60 -9.49 2.31
CA THR A 427 19.01 -9.89 2.30
C THR A 427 19.70 -9.50 0.98
N GLN A 428 19.03 -9.68 -0.16
CA GLN A 428 19.56 -9.34 -1.48
C GLN A 428 19.74 -7.83 -1.65
N ALA A 429 18.74 -7.04 -1.28
CA ALA A 429 18.82 -5.59 -1.37
C ALA A 429 19.89 -5.02 -0.42
N ARG A 430 19.94 -5.50 0.84
CA ARG A 430 20.93 -5.07 1.83
C ARG A 430 22.36 -5.42 1.44
N ARG A 431 22.56 -6.52 0.70
CA ARG A 431 23.90 -6.93 0.23
C ARG A 431 24.51 -5.93 -0.74
N LEU A 432 23.74 -5.46 -1.73
CA LEU A 432 24.22 -4.44 -2.66
C LEU A 432 24.50 -3.13 -1.91
N GLU A 433 23.60 -2.76 -1.02
CA GLU A 433 23.74 -1.57 -0.19
C GLU A 433 25.02 -1.59 0.66
N LYS A 434 25.33 -2.69 1.36
CA LYS A 434 26.57 -2.82 2.16
C LYS A 434 27.82 -2.66 1.30
N LEU A 435 27.84 -3.22 0.08
CA LEU A 435 28.98 -3.06 -0.82
C LEU A 435 29.18 -1.58 -1.21
N ILE A 436 28.11 -0.86 -1.52
CA ILE A 436 28.17 0.57 -1.86
C ILE A 436 28.62 1.39 -0.65
N GLU A 437 28.02 1.16 0.52
CA GLU A 437 28.30 1.91 1.75
C GLU A 437 29.73 1.69 2.27
N GLU A 438 30.24 0.45 2.24
CA GLU A 438 31.54 0.09 2.82
C GLU A 438 32.70 0.26 1.84
N ASN A 439 32.51 -0.08 0.56
CA ASN A 439 33.60 -0.08 -0.43
C ASN A 439 33.59 1.12 -1.38
N GLY A 440 32.52 1.92 -1.38
CA GLY A 440 32.36 3.02 -2.33
C GLY A 440 32.20 2.55 -3.77
N GLY A 441 31.70 1.34 -4.00
CA GLY A 441 31.54 0.79 -5.35
C GLY A 441 31.36 -0.72 -5.37
N ILE A 442 31.23 -1.28 -6.57
CA ILE A 442 31.01 -2.72 -6.79
C ILE A 442 31.80 -3.24 -7.98
N TRP A 443 32.13 -4.53 -7.95
CA TRP A 443 32.65 -5.23 -9.12
C TRP A 443 31.50 -5.75 -9.98
N LEU A 444 31.45 -5.37 -11.25
CA LEU A 444 30.48 -5.85 -12.23
C LEU A 444 30.85 -7.27 -12.72
N ALA A 445 29.89 -7.97 -13.35
CA ALA A 445 30.12 -9.34 -13.86
C ALA A 445 31.26 -9.43 -14.90
N ASP A 446 31.48 -8.36 -15.67
CA ASP A 446 32.62 -8.24 -16.60
C ASP A 446 33.97 -7.94 -15.89
N ARG A 447 33.95 -7.90 -14.55
CA ARG A 447 35.09 -7.62 -13.66
C ARG A 447 35.63 -6.20 -13.79
N THR A 448 34.80 -5.24 -14.18
CA THR A 448 35.10 -3.82 -14.05
C THR A 448 34.63 -3.27 -12.70
N TRP A 449 35.32 -2.25 -12.19
CA TRP A 449 34.90 -1.56 -10.96
C TRP A 449 33.95 -0.42 -11.31
N LEU A 450 32.74 -0.46 -10.76
CA LEU A 450 31.81 0.63 -10.77
C LEU A 450 32.02 1.47 -9.51
N ASP A 451 32.63 2.65 -9.69
CA ASP A 451 32.87 3.61 -8.61
C ASP A 451 31.57 4.32 -8.23
N LEU A 452 31.22 4.22 -6.95
CA LEU A 452 30.03 4.81 -6.33
C LEU A 452 30.41 5.60 -5.07
N ASP A 453 31.69 5.99 -4.88
CA ASP A 453 32.13 6.72 -3.69
C ASP A 453 31.51 8.12 -3.59
N PHE A 454 30.85 8.61 -4.64
CA PHE A 454 30.06 9.83 -4.60
C PHE A 454 28.67 9.65 -3.94
N VAL A 455 28.17 8.42 -3.82
CA VAL A 455 26.88 8.11 -3.21
C VAL A 455 26.95 8.38 -1.70
N ARG A 456 25.92 9.04 -1.16
CA ARG A 456 25.82 9.47 0.24
C ARG A 456 24.59 8.90 0.93
N GLU A 457 23.65 8.37 0.17
CA GLU A 457 22.46 7.70 0.66
C GLU A 457 22.13 6.51 -0.23
N VAL A 458 21.93 5.36 0.40
CA VAL A 458 21.45 4.16 -0.28
C VAL A 458 20.12 3.76 0.35
N ARG A 459 19.17 3.32 -0.49
CA ARG A 459 17.84 2.83 -0.10
C ARG A 459 17.54 1.54 -0.82
N SER A 460 16.75 0.69 -0.18
CA SER A 460 16.38 -0.63 -0.70
C SER A 460 14.86 -0.76 -0.77
N ILE A 461 14.35 -1.31 -1.86
CA ILE A 461 12.93 -1.57 -2.11
C ILE A 461 12.78 -3.04 -2.49
N ALA A 462 11.84 -3.73 -1.84
CA ALA A 462 11.49 -5.12 -2.10
C ALA A 462 10.03 -5.19 -2.56
N VAL A 463 9.80 -5.52 -3.83
CA VAL A 463 8.45 -5.56 -4.43
C VAL A 463 8.00 -7.02 -4.56
N CYS A 464 6.83 -7.34 -4.00
CA CYS A 464 6.22 -8.67 -4.10
C CYS A 464 5.15 -8.67 -5.20
N LEU A 465 5.10 -9.72 -6.03
CA LEU A 465 4.08 -9.83 -7.08
C LEU A 465 2.66 -10.03 -6.54
N ASP A 466 2.54 -10.73 -5.41
CA ASP A 466 1.27 -10.92 -4.71
C ASP A 466 1.09 -9.84 -3.65
N ASP A 467 -0.18 -9.52 -3.36
CA ASP A 467 -0.52 -8.87 -2.11
C ASP A 467 -0.24 -9.81 -0.92
N ILE A 468 0.51 -9.29 0.05
CA ILE A 468 0.88 -9.94 1.30
C ILE A 468 0.29 -9.22 2.52
N GLY A 469 -0.53 -8.18 2.30
CA GLY A 469 -1.30 -7.41 3.26
C GLY A 469 -0.51 -7.05 4.53
N PRO A 470 -1.00 -7.43 5.73
CA PRO A 470 -0.38 -7.03 6.99
C PRO A 470 1.05 -7.56 7.18
N LEU A 471 1.48 -8.56 6.38
CA LEU A 471 2.83 -9.13 6.47
C LEU A 471 3.91 -8.17 5.99
N ALA A 472 3.63 -7.32 4.98
CA ALA A 472 4.59 -6.30 4.49
C ALA A 472 4.84 -5.19 5.52
N ILE A 473 3.90 -5.01 6.45
CA ILE A 473 3.88 -3.90 7.39
C ILE A 473 4.50 -4.28 8.73
N ALA A 474 4.40 -5.55 9.11
CA ALA A 474 4.76 -6.07 10.42
C ALA A 474 6.28 -6.23 10.65
N MET A 475 7.08 -5.22 10.31
CA MET A 475 8.55 -5.28 10.29
C MET A 475 9.16 -5.66 11.66
N ASP A 476 8.59 -5.16 12.76
CA ASP A 476 9.05 -5.51 14.10
C ASP A 476 8.74 -6.98 14.48
N ASP A 477 7.63 -7.54 14.02
CA ASP A 477 7.31 -8.97 14.24
C ASP A 477 8.26 -9.86 13.43
N LEU A 478 8.52 -9.49 12.16
CA LEU A 478 9.48 -10.19 11.30
C LEU A 478 10.90 -10.15 11.88
N ARG A 479 11.30 -9.03 12.48
CA ARG A 479 12.57 -8.92 13.20
C ARG A 479 12.61 -9.80 14.45
N ARG A 480 11.56 -9.76 15.29
CA ARG A 480 11.46 -10.61 16.48
C ARG A 480 11.47 -12.11 16.15
N ALA A 481 10.98 -12.47 14.95
CA ALA A 481 11.02 -13.83 14.44
C ALA A 481 12.35 -14.23 13.77
N GLY A 482 13.34 -13.33 13.69
CA GLY A 482 14.63 -13.60 13.04
C GLY A 482 14.58 -13.69 11.51
N ILE A 483 13.48 -13.24 10.89
CA ILE A 483 13.35 -13.16 9.42
C ILE A 483 14.12 -11.95 8.90
N LEU A 484 14.08 -10.84 9.63
CA LEU A 484 14.83 -9.61 9.33
C LEU A 484 15.90 -9.38 10.40
N ASN A 485 17.16 -9.31 9.98
CA ASN A 485 18.30 -9.32 10.90
C ASN A 485 19.05 -7.98 10.98
N ASP A 486 18.79 -7.04 10.07
CA ASP A 486 19.46 -5.74 10.05
C ASP A 486 18.61 -4.63 10.72
N ASP A 487 19.27 -3.54 11.13
CA ASP A 487 18.60 -2.35 11.68
C ASP A 487 17.99 -1.46 10.58
N LYS A 488 18.59 -1.49 9.38
CA LYS A 488 18.13 -0.77 8.18
C LYS A 488 17.31 -1.74 7.32
N LEU A 489 16.03 -1.48 7.16
CA LEU A 489 15.09 -2.40 6.50
C LEU A 489 14.70 -1.88 5.11
N PRO A 490 14.56 -2.75 4.10
CA PRO A 490 13.98 -2.31 2.83
C PRO A 490 12.53 -1.88 3.04
N TRP A 491 12.03 -0.99 2.18
CA TRP A 491 10.60 -0.83 2.04
C TRP A 491 10.05 -2.04 1.28
N ILE A 492 9.10 -2.75 1.89
CA ILE A 492 8.44 -3.91 1.29
C ILE A 492 7.03 -3.52 0.90
N THR A 493 6.62 -3.83 -0.32
CA THR A 493 5.31 -3.49 -0.86
C THR A 493 4.85 -4.54 -1.87
N SER A 494 3.55 -4.61 -2.16
CA SER A 494 3.05 -5.37 -3.30
C SER A 494 3.24 -4.57 -4.60
N LEU A 495 3.23 -5.27 -5.74
CA LEU A 495 3.25 -4.66 -7.07
C LEU A 495 2.00 -3.83 -7.31
N HIS A 496 0.86 -4.24 -6.75
CA HIS A 496 -0.39 -3.50 -6.83
C HIS A 496 -0.27 -2.15 -6.13
N ASP A 497 0.13 -2.15 -4.85
CA ASP A 497 0.25 -0.91 -4.07
C ASP A 497 1.28 0.03 -4.69
N LEU A 498 2.36 -0.52 -5.27
CA LEU A 498 3.35 0.27 -5.99
C LEU A 498 2.74 0.96 -7.22
N SER A 499 1.93 0.27 -8.03
CA SER A 499 1.20 0.86 -9.16
C SER A 499 0.22 1.94 -8.71
N VAL A 500 -0.51 1.71 -7.61
CA VAL A 500 -1.41 2.73 -7.04
C VAL A 500 -0.63 3.97 -6.59
N ILE A 501 0.45 3.78 -5.82
CA ILE A 501 1.31 4.86 -5.36
C ILE A 501 1.91 5.63 -6.55
N ALA A 502 2.29 4.95 -7.63
CA ALA A 502 2.80 5.58 -8.85
C ALA A 502 1.78 6.45 -9.58
N GLN A 503 0.49 6.13 -9.51
CA GLN A 503 -0.58 7.00 -10.04
C GLN A 503 -0.84 8.21 -9.12
N VAL A 504 -0.75 8.02 -7.80
CA VAL A 504 -1.11 9.04 -6.81
C VAL A 504 0.00 10.07 -6.60
N VAL A 505 1.26 9.66 -6.51
CA VAL A 505 2.38 10.57 -6.17
C VAL A 505 2.64 11.57 -7.30
N ASP A 506 2.66 12.86 -6.96
CA ASP A 506 2.96 13.91 -7.94
C ASP A 506 4.46 14.25 -8.00
N ARG A 507 5.17 14.09 -6.88
CA ARG A 507 6.57 14.55 -6.74
C ARG A 507 7.52 13.41 -6.36
N PRO A 508 8.65 13.24 -7.07
CA PRO A 508 9.68 12.26 -6.69
C PRO A 508 10.18 12.39 -5.23
N ALA A 509 10.15 13.60 -4.69
CA ALA A 509 10.52 13.90 -3.32
C ALA A 509 9.58 13.26 -2.28
N GLU A 510 8.29 13.15 -2.59
CA GLU A 510 7.28 12.52 -1.73
C GLU A 510 7.56 11.02 -1.66
N PHE A 511 7.86 10.39 -2.80
CA PHE A 511 8.23 8.99 -2.85
C PHE A 511 9.50 8.68 -2.04
N LEU A 512 10.59 9.42 -2.23
CA LEU A 512 11.81 9.23 -1.44
C LEU A 512 11.55 9.42 0.06
N LEU A 513 10.73 10.42 0.43
CA LEU A 513 10.36 10.66 1.82
C LEU A 513 9.54 9.49 2.39
N TYR A 514 8.64 8.90 1.61
CA TYR A 514 7.86 7.73 2.01
C TYR A 514 8.76 6.53 2.28
N VAL A 515 9.66 6.19 1.34
CA VAL A 515 10.64 5.10 1.50
C VAL A 515 11.52 5.33 2.74
N ARG A 516 12.03 6.56 2.93
CA ARG A 516 12.82 6.94 4.11
C ARG A 516 12.07 6.69 5.44
N ARG A 517 10.77 7.00 5.49
CA ARG A 517 9.92 6.76 6.67
C ARG A 517 9.68 5.28 6.88
N ARG A 518 9.42 4.51 5.82
CA ARG A 518 9.16 3.06 5.93
C ARG A 518 10.40 2.22 6.22
N SER A 519 11.60 2.66 5.87
CA SER A 519 12.85 1.91 6.06
C SER A 519 13.55 2.14 7.41
N ASP A 520 13.74 3.41 7.80
CA ASP A 520 14.70 3.76 8.87
C ASP A 520 14.05 4.45 10.08
N SER A 521 12.80 4.89 9.95
CA SER A 521 12.15 5.63 11.02
C SER A 521 11.50 4.69 12.04
N GLY A 522 11.08 5.25 13.17
CA GLY A 522 10.26 4.52 14.13
C GLY A 522 8.94 4.02 13.56
N VAL A 523 8.51 4.50 12.38
CA VAL A 523 7.25 4.10 11.72
C VAL A 523 7.19 2.60 11.50
N ALA A 524 8.24 1.99 10.92
CA ALA A 524 8.27 0.54 10.67
C ALA A 524 8.07 -0.31 11.94
N LYS A 525 8.45 0.24 13.10
CA LYS A 525 8.38 -0.43 14.39
C LYS A 525 7.06 -0.16 15.11
N LEU A 526 6.58 1.08 15.05
CA LEU A 526 5.47 1.56 15.86
C LEU A 526 4.13 1.52 15.14
N TYR A 527 4.10 1.52 13.81
CA TYR A 527 2.87 1.53 13.05
C TYR A 527 2.51 0.13 12.56
N ARG A 528 1.21 -0.17 12.63
CA ARG A 528 0.57 -1.37 12.08
C ARG A 528 -0.66 -0.93 11.30
N ALA A 529 -0.94 -1.59 10.19
CA ALA A 529 -2.15 -1.42 9.42
C ALA A 529 -2.53 -2.78 8.81
N THR A 530 -3.72 -2.84 8.22
CA THR A 530 -4.14 -4.02 7.45
C THR A 530 -3.53 -4.00 6.05
N ASP A 531 -3.34 -2.80 5.50
CA ASP A 531 -2.88 -2.54 4.14
C ASP A 531 -1.81 -1.41 4.13
N GLU A 532 -0.86 -1.46 3.20
CA GLU A 532 0.17 -0.43 3.03
C GLU A 532 -0.45 0.88 2.50
N LEU A 533 -1.53 0.80 1.72
CA LEU A 533 -2.24 1.99 1.23
C LEU A 533 -2.86 2.82 2.36
N ASP A 534 -3.26 2.21 3.48
CA ASP A 534 -3.69 2.93 4.68
C ASP A 534 -2.56 3.81 5.26
N LEU A 535 -1.34 3.27 5.32
CA LEU A 535 -0.16 4.00 5.78
C LEU A 535 0.23 5.10 4.79
N PHE A 536 0.09 4.83 3.50
CA PHE A 536 0.37 5.80 2.45
C PHE A 536 -0.64 6.97 2.48
N MET A 537 -1.93 6.70 2.67
CA MET A 537 -2.95 7.75 2.82
C MET A 537 -2.75 8.57 4.09
N LEU A 538 -2.35 7.94 5.20
CA LEU A 538 -1.93 8.68 6.40
C LEU A 538 -0.66 9.53 6.14
N PHE A 539 0.25 9.05 5.29
CA PHE A 539 1.44 9.81 4.88
C PHE A 539 1.09 11.08 4.10
N LEU A 540 0.12 11.01 3.18
CA LEU A 540 -0.35 12.15 2.39
C LEU A 540 -1.12 13.18 3.23
N SER A 541 -1.82 12.73 4.27
CA SER A 541 -2.63 13.59 5.15
C SER A 541 -1.82 14.55 6.04
N ASP A 542 -2.50 15.54 6.63
CA ASP A 542 -1.94 16.50 7.60
C ASP A 542 -1.35 15.85 8.87
N ASP A 543 -1.86 14.68 9.26
CA ASP A 543 -1.38 13.96 10.44
C ASP A 543 0.04 13.40 10.23
N HIS A 544 0.44 13.22 8.96
CA HIS A 544 1.71 12.71 8.48
C HIS A 544 2.16 11.42 9.17
N LEU A 545 2.39 10.35 8.39
CA LEU A 545 3.03 9.12 8.89
C LEU A 545 4.44 9.42 9.46
N TYR A 546 4.57 9.63 10.78
CA TYR A 546 5.77 10.17 11.39
C TYR A 546 5.98 9.70 12.83
N THR A 547 7.24 9.53 13.20
CA THR A 547 7.67 9.29 14.58
C THR A 547 8.77 10.25 14.95
N GLU A 548 8.69 10.86 16.14
CA GLU A 548 9.80 11.68 16.66
C GLU A 548 11.04 10.80 16.81
N PRO A 549 12.20 11.20 16.27
CA PRO A 549 13.46 10.48 16.47
C PRO A 549 13.96 10.66 17.90
N ASP A 550 14.79 9.72 18.36
CA ASP A 550 15.46 9.87 19.66
C ASP A 550 16.37 11.11 19.62
N PRO A 551 16.07 12.17 20.38
CA PRO A 551 16.83 13.40 20.30
C PRO A 551 18.25 13.23 20.86
N ASP A 552 18.48 12.26 21.76
CA ASP A 552 19.81 11.95 22.28
C ASP A 552 20.66 11.23 21.21
N GLN A 553 20.07 10.30 20.44
CA GLN A 553 20.73 9.69 19.29
C GLN A 553 21.06 10.74 18.22
N VAL A 554 20.09 11.58 17.84
CA VAL A 554 20.30 12.66 16.86
C VAL A 554 21.42 13.61 17.29
N ALA A 555 21.53 13.92 18.59
CA ALA A 555 22.61 14.77 19.10
C ALA A 555 23.97 14.05 19.14
N SER A 556 23.99 12.73 19.28
CA SER A 556 25.20 11.91 19.16
C SER A 556 25.69 11.88 17.72
N ASP A 557 24.80 11.66 16.77
CA ASP A 557 25.12 11.59 15.34
C ASP A 557 25.51 12.96 14.76
N HIS A 558 24.96 14.04 15.34
CA HIS A 558 25.21 15.41 14.92
C HIS A 558 25.76 16.27 16.07
N PRO A 559 27.02 16.07 16.51
CA PRO A 559 27.57 16.69 17.72
C PRO A 559 27.58 18.21 17.71
N MET A 560 27.54 18.86 16.54
CA MET A 560 27.58 20.33 16.45
C MET A 560 26.22 21.00 16.69
N THR A 561 25.16 20.21 16.85
CA THR A 561 23.80 20.69 17.09
C THR A 561 23.53 21.01 18.56
N PRO A 562 22.51 21.84 18.88
CA PRO A 562 22.18 22.14 20.27
C PRO A 562 21.83 20.88 21.08
N LYS A 563 22.25 20.83 22.34
CA LYS A 563 21.92 19.72 23.23
C LYS A 563 20.40 19.48 23.32
N PRO A 564 19.95 18.22 23.38
CA PRO A 564 18.53 17.87 23.50
C PRO A 564 17.85 18.55 24.69
N THR A 565 16.71 19.17 24.42
CA THR A 565 15.91 19.81 25.47
C THR A 565 15.06 18.79 26.22
N LYS A 566 14.64 19.10 27.45
CA LYS A 566 13.66 18.28 28.19
C LYS A 566 12.32 18.15 27.45
N ALA A 567 11.96 19.15 26.64
CA ALA A 567 10.75 19.11 25.83
C ALA A 567 10.87 18.11 24.67
N ALA A 568 12.01 18.10 23.96
CA ALA A 568 12.28 17.13 22.89
C ALA A 568 12.24 15.68 23.41
N ARG A 569 12.94 15.38 24.51
CA ARG A 569 12.88 14.05 25.15
C ARG A 569 11.48 13.66 25.63
N ARG A 570 10.63 14.63 25.98
CA ARG A 570 9.23 14.37 26.33
C ARG A 570 8.37 14.09 25.11
N ARG A 571 8.60 14.78 23.98
CA ARG A 571 7.89 14.50 22.72
C ARG A 571 8.24 13.11 22.20
N PHE A 572 9.53 12.78 22.15
CA PHE A 572 9.99 11.43 21.80
C PHE A 572 9.30 10.35 22.62
N ARG A 573 9.34 10.43 23.96
CA ARG A 573 8.67 9.44 24.82
C ARG A 573 7.15 9.34 24.61
N ARG A 574 6.49 10.42 24.18
CA ARG A 574 5.06 10.40 23.88
C ARG A 574 4.75 9.81 22.51
N SER A 575 5.70 9.85 21.57
CA SER A 575 5.54 9.25 20.24
C SER A 575 5.91 7.77 20.21
N GLN A 576 6.50 7.21 21.27
CA GLN A 576 6.83 5.77 21.37
C GLN A 576 5.61 4.92 21.76
N ASN A 577 4.47 5.17 21.13
CA ASN A 577 3.26 4.38 21.32
C ASN A 577 3.00 3.57 20.05
N PRO A 578 2.82 2.25 20.15
CA PRO A 578 2.33 1.46 19.03
C PRO A 578 0.98 2.00 18.56
N THR A 579 0.85 2.25 17.26
CA THR A 579 -0.32 2.83 16.62
C THR A 579 -0.85 1.83 15.59
N ARG A 580 -2.13 1.47 15.73
CA ARG A 580 -2.86 0.75 14.69
C ARG A 580 -3.61 1.76 13.84
N VAL A 581 -3.24 1.82 12.57
CA VAL A 581 -3.91 2.59 11.52
C VAL A 581 -5.05 1.70 11.00
N LEU A 582 -6.25 2.27 10.98
CA LEU A 582 -7.44 1.63 10.43
C LEU A 582 -7.59 2.05 8.96
N THR A 583 -8.76 1.88 8.37
CA THR A 583 -9.01 2.26 6.98
C THR A 583 -8.86 3.77 6.78
N HIS A 584 -7.99 4.16 5.86
CA HIS A 584 -7.78 5.54 5.41
C HIS A 584 -7.95 5.70 3.88
N THR A 585 -8.38 4.64 3.18
CA THR A 585 -8.44 4.60 1.71
C THR A 585 -9.70 5.22 1.12
N ASN A 586 -10.78 5.52 1.86
CA ASN A 586 -12.01 6.03 1.24
C ASN A 586 -11.80 7.21 0.24
N PRO A 587 -10.97 8.23 0.51
CA PRO A 587 -10.69 9.28 -0.47
C PRO A 587 -9.93 8.77 -1.71
N LEU A 588 -9.02 7.80 -1.52
CA LEU A 588 -8.31 7.13 -2.61
C LEU A 588 -9.27 6.28 -3.44
N ASP A 589 -10.11 5.48 -2.80
CA ASP A 589 -11.10 4.62 -3.45
C ASP A 589 -12.07 5.47 -4.29
N ALA A 590 -12.58 6.56 -3.75
CA ALA A 590 -13.45 7.49 -4.47
C ALA A 590 -12.79 8.04 -5.75
N TRP A 591 -11.51 8.41 -5.66
CA TRP A 591 -10.73 8.90 -6.81
C TRP A 591 -10.44 7.79 -7.82
N MET A 592 -10.00 6.61 -7.38
CA MET A 592 -9.71 5.47 -8.26
C MET A 592 -10.96 5.01 -9.01
N TYR A 593 -12.13 4.99 -8.36
CA TYR A 593 -13.41 4.67 -8.99
C TYR A 593 -13.85 5.72 -10.01
N GLN A 594 -13.47 6.99 -9.80
CA GLN A 594 -13.72 8.03 -10.81
C GLN A 594 -12.79 7.85 -12.01
N GLU A 595 -11.50 7.64 -11.78
CA GLU A 595 -10.49 7.50 -12.84
C GLU A 595 -10.78 6.30 -13.75
N ASP A 596 -11.27 5.18 -13.20
CA ASP A 596 -11.64 4.00 -13.98
C ASP A 596 -13.07 4.02 -14.55
N GLY A 597 -13.85 5.05 -14.21
CA GLY A 597 -15.21 5.26 -14.72
C GLY A 597 -16.29 4.44 -14.01
N SER A 598 -15.97 3.69 -12.96
CA SER A 598 -16.95 2.95 -12.15
C SER A 598 -17.80 3.84 -11.23
N SER A 599 -17.35 5.08 -11.00
CA SER A 599 -18.09 6.14 -10.31
C SER A 599 -18.30 7.34 -11.24
N PRO A 600 -19.55 7.81 -11.42
CA PRO A 600 -19.82 9.05 -12.14
C PRO A 600 -19.57 10.31 -11.28
N PHE A 601 -19.30 10.15 -9.98
CA PHE A 601 -19.11 11.26 -9.06
C PHE A 601 -17.67 11.75 -9.08
N PRO A 602 -17.44 13.08 -9.25
CA PRO A 602 -16.11 13.65 -9.15
C PRO A 602 -15.51 13.47 -7.74
N ALA A 603 -14.25 13.10 -7.69
CA ALA A 603 -13.43 12.93 -6.50
C ALA A 603 -12.05 13.60 -6.72
N GLU A 604 -11.49 14.16 -5.65
CA GLU A 604 -10.19 14.81 -5.75
C GLU A 604 -9.08 13.77 -5.58
N LYS A 605 -8.08 13.83 -6.47
CA LYS A 605 -6.85 13.04 -6.34
C LYS A 605 -6.20 13.31 -4.98
N PRO A 606 -5.90 12.28 -4.16
CA PRO A 606 -5.16 12.47 -2.93
C PRO A 606 -3.81 13.13 -3.18
N ALA A 607 -3.46 14.12 -2.36
CA ALA A 607 -2.22 14.89 -2.53
C ALA A 607 -1.49 15.09 -1.20
N PHE A 608 -0.16 15.16 -1.25
CA PHE A 608 0.67 15.36 -0.06
C PHE A 608 0.45 16.76 0.55
N ALA A 609 -0.05 16.80 1.78
CA ALA A 609 -0.22 18.03 2.52
C ALA A 609 1.12 18.60 2.99
N SER A 610 1.38 19.88 2.75
CA SER A 610 2.60 20.56 3.23
C SER A 610 2.45 22.08 3.14
N ASN A 611 3.43 22.84 3.63
CA ASN A 611 3.43 24.28 3.48
C ASN A 611 3.43 24.67 1.98
N PRO A 612 2.51 25.52 1.49
CA PRO A 612 2.41 25.87 0.07
C PRO A 612 3.67 26.52 -0.53
N PHE A 613 4.40 27.32 0.27
CA PHE A 613 5.69 27.89 -0.17
C PHE A 613 6.73 26.79 -0.39
N ILE A 614 6.74 25.77 0.47
CA ILE A 614 7.65 24.63 0.34
C ILE A 614 7.27 23.79 -0.89
N LEU A 615 5.98 23.52 -1.13
CA LEU A 615 5.55 22.81 -2.33
C LEU A 615 5.98 23.55 -3.60
N LYS A 616 5.74 24.87 -3.70
CA LYS A 616 6.21 25.68 -4.84
C LYS A 616 7.73 25.61 -5.02
N LEU A 617 8.48 25.64 -3.92
CA LEU A 617 9.93 25.53 -3.95
C LEU A 617 10.38 24.15 -4.43
N VAL A 618 9.76 23.08 -3.94
CA VAL A 618 10.03 21.70 -4.36
C VAL A 618 9.73 21.54 -5.84
N ASP A 619 8.60 22.04 -6.34
CA ASP A 619 8.24 21.99 -7.76
C ASP A 619 9.29 22.71 -8.61
N GLY A 620 9.67 23.92 -8.20
CA GLY A 620 10.70 24.70 -8.89
C GLY A 620 12.09 24.04 -8.90
N LEU A 621 12.45 23.26 -7.87
CA LEU A 621 13.70 22.50 -7.83
C LEU A 621 13.60 21.21 -8.66
N THR A 622 12.47 20.51 -8.60
CA THR A 622 12.20 19.29 -9.39
C THR A 622 12.22 19.58 -10.88
N THR A 623 11.67 20.71 -11.33
CA THR A 623 11.75 21.12 -12.75
C THR A 623 13.18 21.45 -13.18
N ARG A 624 13.97 22.10 -12.32
CA ARG A 624 15.34 22.52 -12.65
C ARG A 624 16.37 21.39 -12.54
N ARG A 625 16.10 20.37 -11.72
CA ARG A 625 16.99 19.25 -11.37
C ARG A 625 18.45 19.67 -11.10
N PRO A 626 18.72 20.67 -10.22
CA PRO A 626 20.09 20.95 -9.82
C PRO A 626 20.71 19.73 -9.13
N ARG A 627 22.05 19.63 -9.09
CA ARG A 627 22.72 18.54 -8.37
C ARG A 627 22.19 18.41 -6.94
N GLY A 628 21.83 17.19 -6.52
CA GLY A 628 21.28 16.88 -5.20
C GLY A 628 19.79 17.22 -5.03
N TRP A 629 19.09 17.59 -6.11
CA TRP A 629 17.70 18.07 -6.03
C TRP A 629 16.79 17.13 -5.26
N LEU A 630 16.84 15.82 -5.55
CA LEU A 630 15.91 14.85 -4.99
C LEU A 630 16.06 14.69 -3.47
N ARG A 631 17.30 14.65 -2.97
CA ARG A 631 17.54 14.60 -1.52
C ARG A 631 17.14 15.90 -0.84
N VAL A 632 17.46 17.05 -1.46
CA VAL A 632 17.12 18.37 -0.92
C VAL A 632 15.62 18.57 -0.83
N THR A 633 14.86 18.22 -1.88
CA THR A 633 13.41 18.35 -1.88
C THR A 633 12.75 17.41 -0.88
N ALA A 634 13.24 16.17 -0.75
CA ALA A 634 12.78 15.26 0.30
C ALA A 634 13.09 15.80 1.71
N ASP A 635 14.22 16.48 1.91
CA ASP A 635 14.56 17.11 3.20
C ASP A 635 13.66 18.32 3.52
N LEU A 636 13.29 19.10 2.50
CA LEU A 636 12.35 20.21 2.65
C LEU A 636 10.97 19.72 3.09
N LEU A 637 10.48 18.63 2.49
CA LEU A 637 9.22 17.99 2.87
C LEU A 637 9.31 17.28 4.23
N ALA A 638 10.46 16.71 4.57
CA ALA A 638 10.70 16.06 5.88
C ALA A 638 10.72 17.05 7.06
N ALA A 639 11.04 18.33 6.81
CA ALA A 639 11.14 19.33 7.85
C ALA A 639 9.77 19.54 8.53
N SER A 640 9.76 19.70 9.87
CA SER A 640 8.52 19.98 10.61
C SER A 640 7.79 21.22 10.08
N GLY A 641 6.46 21.31 10.25
CA GLY A 641 5.69 22.48 9.83
C GLY A 641 6.23 23.81 10.41
N GLU A 642 6.71 23.81 11.66
CA GLU A 642 7.38 25.00 12.24
C GLU A 642 8.68 25.34 11.51
N SER A 643 9.47 24.33 11.17
CA SER A 643 10.71 24.46 10.40
C SER A 643 10.45 25.01 8.99
N GLN A 644 9.45 24.48 8.30
CA GLN A 644 9.03 24.94 6.97
C GLN A 644 8.54 26.41 7.00
N ALA A 645 7.69 26.76 7.97
CA ALA A 645 7.22 28.14 8.15
C ALA A 645 8.35 29.12 8.54
N ASN A 646 9.35 28.64 9.30
CA ASN A 646 10.56 29.43 9.59
C ASN A 646 11.37 29.71 8.31
N LEU A 647 11.53 28.72 7.44
CA LEU A 647 12.24 28.88 6.17
C LEU A 647 11.52 29.89 5.26
N GLU A 648 10.20 29.76 5.13
CA GLU A 648 9.37 30.71 4.38
C GLU A 648 9.55 32.15 4.89
N ARG A 649 9.45 32.36 6.22
CA ARG A 649 9.65 33.68 6.83
C ARG A 649 11.07 34.21 6.61
N ALA A 650 12.08 33.35 6.73
CA ALA A 650 13.47 33.73 6.49
C ALA A 650 13.69 34.17 5.05
N THR A 651 13.19 33.41 4.07
CA THR A 651 13.28 33.76 2.65
C THR A 651 12.57 35.09 2.35
N LYS A 652 11.34 35.27 2.83
CA LYS A 652 10.61 36.54 2.68
C LYS A 652 11.36 37.72 3.30
N SER A 653 12.00 37.51 4.45
CA SER A 653 12.82 38.54 5.10
C SER A 653 14.05 38.90 4.29
N VAL A 654 14.76 37.92 3.74
CA VAL A 654 15.93 38.13 2.88
C VAL A 654 15.54 38.97 1.66
N LEU A 655 14.47 38.57 0.96
CA LEU A 655 13.97 39.28 -0.22
C LEU A 655 13.54 40.73 0.09
N ASN A 656 12.84 40.94 1.20
CA ASN A 656 12.41 42.28 1.60
C ASN A 656 13.57 43.22 1.95
N LEU A 657 14.65 42.69 2.54
CA LEU A 657 15.85 43.48 2.79
C LEU A 657 16.54 43.86 1.47
N THR A 658 16.69 42.92 0.55
CA THR A 658 17.28 43.14 -0.78
C THR A 658 16.51 44.19 -1.56
N ARG A 659 15.17 44.11 -1.60
CA ARG A 659 14.34 45.13 -2.27
C ARG A 659 14.48 46.53 -1.66
N ARG A 660 14.90 46.61 -0.38
CA ARG A 660 15.04 47.89 0.34
C ARG A 660 16.40 48.55 0.12
N ASP A 661 17.47 47.77 0.08
CA ASP A 661 18.85 48.30 0.03
C ASP A 661 19.66 47.87 -1.20
N HIS A 662 19.10 47.02 -2.06
CA HIS A 662 19.73 46.42 -3.25
C HIS A 662 21.05 45.69 -2.94
N GLN A 663 21.21 45.18 -1.71
CA GLN A 663 22.36 44.38 -1.30
C GLN A 663 21.99 42.91 -1.18
N SER A 664 22.98 42.03 -1.29
CA SER A 664 22.78 40.58 -1.09
C SER A 664 22.57 40.27 0.39
N HIS A 665 21.48 39.60 0.72
CA HIS A 665 21.18 39.10 2.07
C HIS A 665 21.13 37.58 2.06
N THR A 666 21.39 36.98 3.22
CA THR A 666 21.37 35.53 3.38
C THR A 666 20.67 35.13 4.67
N ALA A 667 20.04 33.97 4.66
CA ALA A 667 19.56 33.30 5.85
C ALA A 667 19.92 31.81 5.76
N MET A 668 20.00 31.17 6.92
CA MET A 668 20.47 29.80 7.04
C MET A 668 19.64 29.05 8.07
N GLN A 669 19.29 27.81 7.73
CA GLN A 669 18.58 26.89 8.60
C GLN A 669 19.22 25.51 8.48
N ALA A 670 19.25 24.77 9.59
CA ALA A 670 19.77 23.40 9.61
C ALA A 670 18.80 22.49 10.35
N PHE A 671 18.63 21.27 9.85
CA PHE A 671 17.67 20.30 10.38
C PHE A 671 18.40 19.00 10.67
N ALA A 672 18.80 18.74 11.92
CA ALA A 672 19.29 17.41 12.26
C ALA A 672 18.12 16.43 12.39
N GLY A 673 18.29 15.27 11.78
CA GLY A 673 17.35 14.16 11.89
C GLY A 673 18.02 12.83 11.57
N LEU A 674 17.19 11.80 11.36
CA LEU A 674 17.65 10.43 11.09
C LEU A 674 18.43 10.31 9.78
N TRP A 675 18.13 11.16 8.79
CA TRP A 675 18.73 11.10 7.45
C TRP A 675 19.82 12.15 7.24
N GLY A 676 20.39 12.69 8.32
CA GLY A 676 21.50 13.64 8.30
C GLY A 676 21.19 15.00 8.92
N LEU A 677 22.10 15.93 8.69
CA LEU A 677 22.06 17.35 9.01
C LEU A 677 22.15 18.18 7.72
N PRO A 678 21.08 18.24 6.91
CA PRO A 678 21.00 19.21 5.82
C PRO A 678 21.07 20.65 6.34
N VAL A 679 21.92 21.44 5.68
CA VAL A 679 22.02 22.89 5.84
C VAL A 679 21.43 23.58 4.62
N ILE A 680 20.35 24.33 4.81
CA ILE A 680 19.69 25.11 3.77
C ILE A 680 20.08 26.57 3.93
N ILE A 681 20.64 27.15 2.88
CA ILE A 681 21.06 28.54 2.82
C ILE A 681 20.29 29.21 1.71
N VAL A 682 19.51 30.22 2.07
CA VAL A 682 18.77 31.05 1.13
C VAL A 682 19.50 32.38 0.97
N GLY A 683 19.66 32.83 -0.27
CA GLY A 683 20.27 34.11 -0.58
C GLY A 683 19.46 34.86 -1.62
N SER A 684 19.64 36.17 -1.67
CA SER A 684 19.04 37.02 -2.71
C SER A 684 20.05 37.38 -3.79
N CYS A 685 19.58 37.51 -5.03
CA CYS A 685 20.30 38.06 -6.18
C CYS A 685 19.76 39.47 -6.49
N PRO A 686 20.46 40.55 -6.05
CA PRO A 686 20.03 41.92 -6.31
C PRO A 686 20.04 42.25 -7.80
N LEU A 687 19.20 43.20 -8.22
CA LEU A 687 19.15 43.68 -9.60
C LEU A 687 20.55 44.10 -10.10
N GLY A 688 20.95 43.61 -11.28
CA GLY A 688 22.27 43.89 -11.87
C GLY A 688 23.40 42.97 -11.39
N THR A 689 23.16 42.09 -10.41
CA THR A 689 24.10 41.03 -10.05
C THR A 689 23.83 39.80 -10.93
N PRO A 690 24.84 39.24 -11.65
CA PRO A 690 24.66 38.00 -12.38
C PRO A 690 24.34 36.83 -11.43
N PRO A 691 23.35 35.96 -11.73
CA PRO A 691 23.00 34.81 -10.90
C PRO A 691 24.19 33.95 -10.49
N ALA A 692 25.09 33.66 -11.43
CA ALA A 692 26.32 32.90 -11.20
C ALA A 692 27.22 33.53 -10.13
N LYS A 693 27.27 34.86 -10.04
CA LYS A 693 28.06 35.56 -9.01
C LYS A 693 27.36 35.53 -7.66
N ALA A 694 26.04 35.69 -7.64
CA ALA A 694 25.26 35.61 -6.41
C ALA A 694 25.39 34.21 -5.76
N ILE A 695 25.28 33.14 -6.55
CA ILE A 695 25.41 31.77 -6.04
C ILE A 695 26.84 31.44 -5.60
N GLU A 696 27.88 31.95 -6.28
CA GLU A 696 29.28 31.75 -5.89
C GLU A 696 29.56 32.33 -4.50
N ASN A 697 29.07 33.55 -4.24
CA ASN A 697 29.19 34.19 -2.93
C ASN A 697 28.44 33.39 -1.85
N LEU A 698 27.24 32.91 -2.17
CA LEU A 698 26.43 32.08 -1.27
C LEU A 698 27.11 30.73 -0.97
N SER A 699 27.71 30.10 -1.99
CA SER A 699 28.46 28.85 -1.91
C SER A 699 29.68 28.97 -1.00
N THR A 700 30.41 30.08 -1.03
CA THR A 700 31.55 30.31 -0.13
C THR A 700 31.11 30.29 1.33
N TYR A 701 30.01 30.99 1.64
CA TYR A 701 29.42 30.97 2.99
C TYR A 701 28.91 29.57 3.37
N ALA A 702 28.30 28.86 2.42
CA ALA A 702 27.77 27.51 2.65
C ALA A 702 28.84 26.47 2.94
N LYS A 703 29.95 26.47 2.20
CA LYS A 703 31.09 25.58 2.48
C LYS A 703 31.62 25.81 3.89
N ALA A 704 31.79 27.08 4.29
CA ALA A 704 32.24 27.42 5.64
C ALA A 704 31.24 26.97 6.72
N LYS A 705 29.93 27.14 6.49
CA LYS A 705 28.88 26.69 7.42
C LYS A 705 28.78 25.17 7.50
N LYS A 706 28.85 24.48 6.36
CA LYS A 706 28.87 23.01 6.29
C LYS A 706 30.04 22.45 7.11
N TYR A 707 31.25 22.99 6.90
CA TYR A 707 32.45 22.64 7.67
C TYR A 707 32.28 22.95 9.16
N GLN A 708 31.84 24.17 9.51
CA GLN A 708 31.64 24.59 10.90
C GLN A 708 30.64 23.69 11.66
N LEU A 709 29.56 23.27 11.00
CA LEU A 709 28.52 22.44 11.62
C LEU A 709 28.76 20.95 11.47
N LYS A 710 29.87 20.55 10.84
CA LYS A 710 30.14 19.15 10.46
C LYS A 710 28.93 18.50 9.77
N SER A 711 28.27 19.26 8.89
CA SER A 711 27.06 18.87 8.16
C SER A 711 27.40 17.99 6.95
N ASP A 712 26.63 16.92 6.73
CA ASP A 712 26.87 16.02 5.60
C ASP A 712 26.55 16.68 4.25
N ARG A 713 25.57 17.59 4.18
CA ARG A 713 25.20 18.29 2.95
C ARG A 713 24.72 19.72 3.20
N ALA A 714 25.05 20.61 2.28
CA ALA A 714 24.55 21.97 2.25
C ALA A 714 24.00 22.32 0.86
N VAL A 715 22.87 23.03 0.85
CA VAL A 715 22.26 23.56 -0.37
C VAL A 715 22.12 25.08 -0.26
N CYS A 716 22.51 25.74 -1.34
CA CYS A 716 22.37 27.17 -1.57
C CYS A 716 21.23 27.40 -2.56
N ILE A 717 20.24 28.20 -2.20
CA ILE A 717 19.15 28.58 -3.10
C ILE A 717 19.16 30.10 -3.22
N SER A 718 19.50 30.59 -4.41
CA SER A 718 19.50 32.02 -4.73
C SER A 718 18.16 32.42 -5.34
N PHE A 719 17.57 33.50 -4.86
CA PHE A 719 16.29 34.04 -5.33
C PHE A 719 16.46 35.44 -5.91
N ASP A 720 15.77 35.79 -6.99
CA ASP A 720 15.71 37.17 -7.48
C ASP A 720 14.81 38.04 -6.57
N GLU A 721 14.75 39.34 -6.88
CA GLU A 721 13.87 40.26 -6.17
C GLU A 721 12.37 39.96 -6.40
N ALA A 722 11.97 39.16 -7.40
CA ALA A 722 10.59 38.69 -7.56
C ALA A 722 10.26 37.49 -6.66
N GLY A 723 11.28 36.81 -6.14
CA GLY A 723 11.16 35.61 -5.31
C GLY A 723 11.19 34.31 -6.11
N GLU A 724 11.65 34.36 -7.36
CA GLU A 724 11.88 33.18 -8.19
C GLU A 724 13.32 32.69 -8.01
N VAL A 725 13.51 31.36 -8.05
CA VAL A 725 14.83 30.76 -7.89
C VAL A 725 15.71 31.08 -9.11
N CYS A 726 16.83 31.77 -8.90
CA CYS A 726 17.78 32.07 -9.96
C CYS A 726 18.76 30.92 -10.21
N ASP A 727 19.33 30.39 -9.13
CA ASP A 727 20.44 29.44 -9.20
C ASP A 727 20.56 28.63 -7.90
N VAL A 728 21.15 27.45 -7.98
CA VAL A 728 21.26 26.49 -6.87
C VAL A 728 22.63 25.85 -6.87
N ALA A 729 23.27 25.79 -5.71
CA ALA A 729 24.52 25.05 -5.51
C ALA A 729 24.37 24.02 -4.40
N TYR A 730 24.92 22.83 -4.62
CA TYR A 730 24.86 21.71 -3.68
C TYR A 730 26.26 21.23 -3.32
N HIS A 731 26.48 20.98 -2.04
CA HIS A 731 27.76 20.57 -1.48
C HIS A 731 27.55 19.35 -0.59
N ASN A 732 28.07 18.20 -1.02
CA ASN A 732 27.95 16.91 -0.33
C ASN A 732 29.30 16.22 -0.11
N ASP A 733 30.39 16.97 -0.23
CA ASP A 733 31.75 16.46 -0.02
C ASP A 733 31.92 15.97 1.42
N ARG A 734 32.68 14.88 1.60
CA ARG A 734 33.01 14.38 2.94
C ARG A 734 33.79 15.45 3.70
N ILE A 735 33.46 15.61 4.97
CA ILE A 735 34.21 16.56 5.81
C ILE A 735 35.48 15.90 6.29
N VAL A 736 36.59 16.44 5.82
CA VAL A 736 37.94 16.18 6.32
C VAL A 736 38.45 17.43 7.02
N ASP A 737 39.37 17.29 7.97
CA ASP A 737 39.97 18.45 8.60
C ASP A 737 40.84 19.21 7.59
N ASP A 738 40.53 20.49 7.40
CA ASP A 738 41.11 21.33 6.36
C ASP A 738 41.49 22.71 6.95
N PRO A 739 42.80 23.01 7.08
CA PRO A 739 43.28 24.29 7.60
C PRO A 739 42.81 25.52 6.82
N GLU A 740 42.55 25.39 5.51
CA GLU A 740 42.04 26.51 4.70
C GLU A 740 40.57 26.78 5.01
N MET A 741 39.79 25.73 5.30
CA MET A 741 38.41 25.87 5.76
C MET A 741 38.34 26.48 7.16
N GLU A 742 39.27 26.17 8.06
CA GLU A 742 39.37 26.83 9.37
C GLU A 742 39.62 28.33 9.22
N LYS A 743 40.61 28.71 8.42
CA LYS A 743 40.89 30.13 8.10
C LYS A 743 39.68 30.81 7.46
N LEU A 744 38.92 30.12 6.61
CA LEU A 744 37.72 30.67 5.99
C LEU A 744 36.62 30.94 7.02
N VAL A 745 36.39 30.02 7.96
CA VAL A 745 35.44 30.19 9.06
C VAL A 745 35.80 31.39 9.94
N GLU A 746 37.09 31.56 10.25
CA GLU A 746 37.61 32.71 11.00
C GLU A 746 37.43 34.03 10.23
N ARG A 747 37.77 34.04 8.94
CA ARG A 747 37.65 35.21 8.06
C ARG A 747 36.21 35.70 7.93
N LEU A 748 35.26 34.77 7.84
CA LEU A 748 33.83 35.05 7.78
C LEU A 748 33.22 35.39 9.15
N GLN A 749 34.02 35.37 10.23
CA GLN A 749 33.62 35.68 11.61
C GLN A 749 32.36 34.91 12.05
N LEU A 750 32.26 33.65 11.64
CA LEU A 750 31.06 32.86 11.93
C LEU A 750 30.94 32.64 13.43
N GLN A 751 29.76 32.92 13.99
CA GLN A 751 29.50 32.63 15.41
C GLN A 751 29.74 31.14 15.68
N PRO A 752 30.41 30.80 16.79
CA PRO A 752 30.66 29.41 17.13
C PRO A 752 29.32 28.67 17.33
N PRO A 753 29.26 27.37 16.99
CA PRO A 753 28.08 26.55 17.21
C PRO A 753 27.56 26.69 18.63
N ARG A 754 26.24 26.55 18.84
CA ARG A 754 25.59 26.81 20.13
C ARG A 754 26.16 25.99 21.30
N GLN A 755 26.87 24.89 21.04
CA GLN A 755 27.59 24.14 22.07
C GLN A 755 28.83 24.86 22.64
N GLN A 756 29.47 25.74 21.85
CA GLN A 756 30.67 26.49 22.23
C GLN A 756 30.37 27.93 22.68
N SER A 757 29.14 28.42 22.53
CA SER A 757 28.77 29.73 23.07
C SER A 757 28.61 29.66 24.57
N ARG A 758 29.63 30.14 25.30
CA ARG A 758 29.52 30.41 26.74
C ARG A 758 28.24 31.20 27.01
N PRO A 759 27.40 30.81 27.98
CA PRO A 759 26.20 31.58 28.30
C PRO A 759 26.66 32.99 28.67
N ARG A 760 26.19 34.00 27.91
CA ARG A 760 26.41 35.40 28.29
C ARG A 760 25.90 35.57 29.72
N PRO A 761 26.69 36.14 30.66
CA PRO A 761 26.24 36.34 32.02
C PRO A 761 24.94 37.15 31.96
N ARG A 762 23.85 36.56 32.47
CA ARG A 762 22.58 37.26 32.61
C ARG A 762 22.83 38.51 33.44
N LYS A 763 22.70 39.69 32.83
CA LYS A 763 22.66 40.95 33.59
C LYS A 763 21.56 40.79 34.66
N PRO A 764 21.84 41.07 35.94
CA PRO A 764 20.85 40.90 37.00
C PRO A 764 19.66 41.80 36.68
N ARG A 765 18.49 41.18 36.48
CA ARG A 765 17.22 41.90 36.41
C ARG A 765 17.01 42.58 37.75
N LYS A 766 17.08 43.92 37.78
CA LYS A 766 16.65 44.71 38.94
C LYS A 766 15.20 44.34 39.25
N SER A 767 14.96 43.74 40.40
CA SER A 767 13.64 43.46 40.93
C SER A 767 12.87 44.77 41.11
N LYS A 768 11.74 44.94 40.43
CA LYS A 768 10.75 45.97 40.78
C LYS A 768 9.99 45.50 42.03
N PRO A 769 9.70 46.36 43.02
CA PRO A 769 8.97 45.95 44.21
C PRO A 769 7.51 45.65 43.87
N THR A 770 7.04 44.49 44.31
CA THR A 770 5.64 44.03 44.21
C THR A 770 4.76 44.82 45.17
N GLN A 771 3.85 45.65 44.63
CA GLN A 771 2.74 46.22 45.40
C GLN A 771 1.72 45.11 45.70
N ARG A 772 1.64 44.70 46.97
CA ARG A 772 0.57 43.86 47.52
C ARG A 772 -0.77 44.59 47.38
N ARG A 773 -1.68 44.11 46.53
CA ARG A 773 -3.11 44.44 46.62
C ARG A 773 -3.81 43.41 47.49
N ARG A 774 -4.38 43.89 48.60
CA ARG A 774 -5.18 43.13 49.58
C ARG A 774 -6.52 42.75 48.96
N ASN A 775 -6.87 41.47 49.06
CA ASN A 775 -8.20 40.94 48.76
C ASN A 775 -9.26 41.53 49.71
N THR A 776 -10.34 42.07 49.15
CA THR A 776 -11.62 42.22 49.86
C THR A 776 -12.66 41.33 49.21
N ARG A 777 -13.02 40.27 49.93
CA ARG A 777 -14.22 39.44 49.72
C ARG A 777 -15.47 40.33 49.73
N LYS A 778 -16.42 40.10 48.82
CA LYS A 778 -17.85 40.26 49.11
C LYS A 778 -18.63 39.08 48.52
N ARG A 779 -19.39 38.46 49.41
CA ARG A 779 -20.44 37.46 49.17
C ARG A 779 -21.58 38.08 48.37
N ARG A 780 -22.05 37.39 47.33
CA ARG A 780 -23.38 36.75 47.32
C ARG A 780 -23.39 35.68 46.25
#